data_AF-A0A848U8A2-F1
#
_entry.id   AF-A0A848U8A2-F1
#
_cell.length_a   1.000
_cell.length_b   1.000
_cell.length_c   1.000
_cell.angle_alpha   90.00
_cell.angle_beta   90.00
_cell.angle_gamma   90.00
#
_symmetry.space_group_name_H-M   'P 1'
#
loop_
_entity.id
_entity.type
_entity.pdbx_description
1 polymer ?
#
loop_
_entity_poly.entity_id
_entity_poly.type
_entity_poly.pdbx_seq_one_letter_code
_entity_poly.pdbx_strand_id
1 'polypeptide(L)'
;MATDVQTGEDGWLFLTGGQHRVIDLYRAESAFTSAMATGWVELLRERADRLNALGIEYIHLAAPDKLTLLNRHYSEALENPDGSPIRQLVSSYEAQLPNLLNVVPYLSEGIDKYPVFWKTDNHWTAWGCFMAYQLVCSRLKIPTNTEILNYPYSEREAVLQLGRFDHDRQPETVRTYQLNRYSRRVYANQLVRFRENMDLDRLAPLIVDEALPKPDGEQAAEAKRAATRLELEQLAGSLAGEHGSHVIFRNDSANSTDKRVVVFGDSFADYRSQLLTGMLAETVREVHFIWSHELDHEYIRQVRPDIVISEAAEASMTTVPVDQGNVHLWAESQLFTLQAAVEQATELLVELSTPSVPGIRIRRTDLLAAETYQLEAPVVVQEGCDAAHQELAMCSNPVSLVDLDQSRLYFSGERCLLRAANGQKVLEYAVDERREARLWHEDFVSLPGRSFLLAPTPGAHCYYHWMLDILPKLGLLERQGVDLDSIDHFLVRQITGQFQLETLQRLGIDESRIVQTIDRQYLRCENLLHVDMNNGINLKMNRFVPLWLKQMFLPGQANETSIPLDIPDSAPLRLYIGRPEGVRRGIVNEAQIKPIVEAAGFTMVVMEGMSVAQQASLLSRADALMAPHGGALTNMVFCKPGIPVIELLSRHVYPYYYGLAELCGHRYHAILQDPEADFGRLVNHRIAQAYADANLQWQTQNESFSVDIEAVEAMMSKLPALL
;
A
#
# COMPACT_ATOMS: atom_id res chain seq x y z
N MET A 1 -5.35 -19.80 -42.27
CA MET A 1 -5.59 -18.38 -41.91
C MET A 1 -4.42 -17.59 -42.48
N ALA A 2 -4.63 -16.35 -42.94
CA ALA A 2 -3.55 -15.53 -43.48
C ALA A 2 -2.58 -15.09 -42.36
N THR A 3 -1.30 -14.91 -42.69
CA THR A 3 -0.30 -14.33 -41.79
C THR A 3 -0.50 -12.82 -41.69
N ASP A 4 -0.25 -12.24 -40.52
CA ASP A 4 -0.29 -10.78 -40.33
C ASP A 4 1.02 -10.10 -40.76
N VAL A 5 2.07 -10.91 -40.94
CA VAL A 5 3.41 -10.46 -41.30
C VAL A 5 3.79 -10.97 -42.66
N GLN A 6 4.44 -10.09 -43.43
CA GLN A 6 5.02 -10.38 -44.73
C GLN A 6 6.54 -10.21 -44.68
N THR A 7 7.23 -11.19 -45.29
CA THR A 7 8.68 -11.16 -45.45
C THR A 7 9.06 -10.27 -46.63
N GLY A 8 9.90 -9.28 -46.36
CA GLY A 8 10.58 -8.46 -47.35
C GLY A 8 11.95 -9.02 -47.74
N GLU A 9 12.72 -8.22 -48.47
CA GLU A 9 14.08 -8.54 -48.86
C GLU A 9 15.04 -8.53 -47.66
N ASP A 10 16.17 -9.23 -47.78
CA ASP A 10 17.23 -9.31 -46.78
C ASP A 10 16.79 -9.74 -45.36
N GLY A 11 15.59 -10.31 -45.18
CA GLY A 11 15.07 -10.71 -43.88
C GLY A 11 14.34 -9.59 -43.11
N TRP A 12 13.97 -8.50 -43.77
CA TRP A 12 13.03 -7.52 -43.21
C TRP A 12 11.64 -8.14 -43.05
N LEU A 13 10.97 -7.85 -41.93
CA LEU A 13 9.57 -8.21 -41.71
C LEU A 13 8.70 -6.97 -41.64
N PHE A 14 7.51 -7.05 -42.24
CA PHE A 14 6.53 -5.97 -42.27
C PHE A 14 5.20 -6.46 -41.72
N LEU A 15 4.60 -5.70 -40.79
CA LEU A 15 3.23 -5.92 -40.37
C LEU A 15 2.31 -5.43 -41.49
N THR A 16 1.55 -6.34 -42.09
CA THR A 16 0.61 -6.04 -43.18
C THR A 16 -0.83 -6.26 -42.75
N GLY A 17 -1.08 -7.28 -41.92
CA GLY A 17 -2.39 -7.68 -41.40
C GLY A 17 -2.64 -7.28 -39.94
N GLY A 18 -3.33 -8.14 -39.18
CA GLY A 18 -3.66 -7.95 -37.77
C GLY A 18 -4.71 -6.87 -37.49
N GLN A 19 -4.73 -6.37 -36.25
CA GLN A 19 -5.69 -5.36 -35.79
C GLN A 19 -5.65 -4.07 -36.62
N HIS A 20 -4.46 -3.66 -37.06
CA HIS A 20 -4.25 -2.40 -37.77
C HIS A 20 -4.39 -2.52 -39.30
N ARG A 21 -4.32 -3.73 -39.87
CA ARG A 21 -4.41 -4.00 -41.32
C ARG A 21 -3.60 -2.99 -42.15
N VAL A 22 -2.35 -2.80 -41.77
CA VAL A 22 -1.47 -1.72 -42.27
C VAL A 22 -1.41 -1.66 -43.79
N ILE A 23 -1.43 -2.80 -44.48
CA ILE A 23 -1.37 -2.84 -45.95
C ILE A 23 -2.56 -2.14 -46.62
N ASP A 24 -3.71 -2.08 -45.95
CA ASP A 24 -4.92 -1.42 -46.48
C ASP A 24 -4.71 0.11 -46.62
N LEU A 25 -3.72 0.71 -45.93
CA LEU A 25 -3.34 2.11 -46.13
C LEU A 25 -2.73 2.36 -47.51
N TYR A 26 -2.06 1.36 -48.08
CA TYR A 26 -1.24 1.48 -49.30
C TYR A 26 -1.87 0.81 -50.53
N ARG A 27 -3.16 0.45 -50.45
CA ARG A 27 -3.94 0.01 -51.61
C ARG A 27 -4.34 1.21 -52.47
N ALA A 28 -4.73 0.94 -53.72
CA ALA A 28 -5.23 1.96 -54.65
C ALA A 28 -6.35 2.81 -54.02
N GLU A 29 -7.26 2.15 -53.29
CA GLU A 29 -8.19 2.79 -52.36
C GLU A 29 -7.64 2.67 -50.93
N SER A 30 -7.01 3.74 -50.44
CA SER A 30 -6.44 3.78 -49.09
C SER A 30 -7.53 3.68 -48.02
N ALA A 31 -7.29 2.88 -46.98
CA ALA A 31 -8.13 2.83 -45.79
C ALA A 31 -8.17 4.16 -45.02
N PHE A 32 -7.18 5.03 -45.20
CA PHE A 32 -7.23 6.40 -44.68
C PHE A 32 -7.97 7.31 -45.68
N THR A 33 -9.25 7.51 -45.41
CA THR A 33 -10.15 8.23 -46.32
C THR A 33 -10.02 9.75 -46.19
N SER A 34 -10.43 10.49 -47.22
CA SER A 34 -10.49 11.97 -47.16
C SER A 34 -11.38 12.50 -46.03
N ALA A 35 -12.41 11.74 -45.63
CA ALA A 35 -13.26 12.09 -44.49
C ALA A 35 -12.49 11.98 -43.17
N MET A 36 -11.70 10.93 -42.98
CA MET A 36 -10.79 10.79 -41.83
C MET A 36 -9.73 11.89 -41.82
N ALA A 37 -9.15 12.22 -42.99
CA ALA A 37 -8.19 13.30 -43.10
C ALA A 37 -8.78 14.65 -42.65
N THR A 38 -10.01 14.95 -43.08
CA THR A 38 -10.73 16.17 -42.66
C THR A 38 -11.00 16.15 -41.16
N GLY A 39 -11.44 15.02 -40.61
CA GLY A 39 -11.66 14.88 -39.16
C GLY A 39 -10.39 15.07 -38.33
N TRP A 40 -9.25 14.56 -38.79
CA TRP A 40 -7.95 14.84 -38.15
C TRP A 40 -7.57 16.31 -38.23
N VAL A 41 -7.80 16.98 -39.36
CA VAL A 41 -7.54 18.42 -39.49
C VAL A 41 -8.39 19.22 -38.48
N GLU A 42 -9.66 18.90 -38.36
CA GLU A 42 -10.58 19.54 -37.41
C GLU A 42 -10.13 19.29 -35.97
N LEU A 43 -9.88 18.03 -35.58
CA LEU A 43 -9.45 17.65 -34.24
C LEU A 43 -8.14 18.34 -33.83
N LEU A 44 -7.12 18.29 -34.69
CA LEU A 44 -5.81 18.85 -34.38
C LEU A 44 -5.85 20.38 -34.24
N ARG A 45 -6.72 21.06 -34.99
CA ARG A 45 -6.94 22.50 -34.84
C ARG A 45 -7.71 22.84 -33.58
N GLU A 46 -8.76 22.09 -33.27
CA GLU A 46 -9.53 22.28 -32.03
C GLU A 46 -8.64 22.11 -30.79
N ARG A 47 -7.83 21.04 -30.76
CA ARG A 47 -6.85 20.81 -29.69
C ARG A 47 -5.86 21.97 -29.57
N ALA A 48 -5.30 22.44 -30.69
CA ALA A 48 -4.38 23.57 -30.70
C ALA A 48 -5.03 24.85 -30.17
N ASP A 49 -6.21 25.22 -30.67
CA ASP A 49 -6.92 26.44 -30.27
C ASP A 49 -7.27 26.41 -28.77
N ARG A 50 -7.78 25.27 -28.28
CA ARG A 50 -8.14 25.09 -26.87
C ARG A 50 -6.94 25.16 -25.94
N LEU A 51 -5.82 24.52 -26.30
CA LEU A 51 -4.61 24.50 -25.47
C LEU A 51 -3.88 25.85 -25.51
N ASN A 52 -3.79 26.48 -26.69
CA ASN A 52 -3.22 27.82 -26.84
C ASN A 52 -4.01 28.87 -26.03
N ALA A 53 -5.34 28.75 -25.94
CA ALA A 53 -6.17 29.60 -25.10
C ALA A 53 -5.85 29.48 -23.60
N LEU A 54 -5.24 28.37 -23.17
CA LEU A 54 -4.75 28.14 -21.82
C LEU A 54 -3.26 28.49 -21.65
N GLY A 55 -2.59 28.99 -22.70
CA GLY A 55 -1.15 29.26 -22.72
C GLY A 55 -0.29 28.00 -22.78
N ILE A 56 -0.86 26.87 -23.23
CA ILE A 56 -0.19 25.58 -23.34
C ILE A 56 0.20 25.34 -24.80
N GLU A 57 1.47 25.06 -25.08
CA GLU A 57 1.92 24.74 -26.44
C GLU A 57 1.52 23.31 -26.81
N TYR A 58 0.99 23.13 -28.03
CA TYR A 58 0.52 21.82 -28.51
C TYR A 58 1.25 21.39 -29.79
N ILE A 59 1.69 20.13 -29.80
CA ILE A 59 2.14 19.44 -31.01
C ILE A 59 1.52 18.05 -31.12
N HIS A 60 1.29 17.61 -32.34
CA HIS A 60 0.97 16.23 -32.66
C HIS A 60 2.16 15.58 -33.37
N LEU A 61 2.68 14.51 -32.78
CA LEU A 61 3.70 13.66 -33.37
C LEU A 61 3.02 12.42 -33.96
N ALA A 62 3.17 12.20 -35.26
CA ALA A 62 2.75 10.97 -35.90
C ALA A 62 3.98 10.09 -36.14
N ALA A 63 4.04 8.92 -35.50
CA ALA A 63 5.13 7.97 -35.72
C ALA A 63 4.86 7.22 -37.04
N PRO A 64 5.75 7.31 -38.04
CA PRO A 64 5.51 6.72 -39.36
C PRO A 64 5.52 5.19 -39.28
N ASP A 65 4.70 4.55 -40.11
CA ASP A 65 4.78 3.11 -40.28
C ASP A 65 6.07 2.74 -41.04
N LYS A 66 6.56 1.52 -40.80
CA LYS A 66 7.75 1.00 -41.45
C LYS A 66 7.61 0.98 -42.98
N LEU A 67 6.43 0.69 -43.53
CA LEU A 67 6.17 0.74 -44.97
C LEU A 67 6.28 2.16 -45.54
N THR A 68 5.99 3.21 -44.76
CA THR A 68 6.14 4.61 -45.22
C THR A 68 7.59 4.98 -45.53
N LEU A 69 8.55 4.34 -44.85
CA LEU A 69 9.98 4.68 -44.94
C LEU A 69 10.83 3.61 -45.63
N LEU A 70 10.44 2.33 -45.51
CA LEU A 70 11.25 1.17 -45.93
C LEU A 70 10.54 0.30 -46.98
N ASN A 71 9.54 0.82 -47.70
CA ASN A 71 8.86 0.07 -48.78
C ASN A 71 9.80 -0.49 -49.86
N ARG A 72 10.99 0.09 -50.06
CA ARG A 72 12.01 -0.47 -50.98
C ARG A 72 12.54 -1.85 -50.57
N HIS A 73 12.39 -2.23 -49.30
CA HIS A 73 12.73 -3.57 -48.80
C HIS A 73 11.49 -4.48 -48.71
N TYR A 74 10.30 -3.98 -49.06
CA TYR A 74 9.10 -4.79 -49.15
C TYR A 74 9.12 -5.59 -50.46
N SER A 75 8.70 -6.85 -50.40
CA SER A 75 8.85 -7.81 -51.52
C SER A 75 7.90 -7.55 -52.70
N GLU A 76 6.88 -6.72 -52.50
CA GLU A 76 5.89 -6.36 -53.51
C GLU A 76 5.87 -4.84 -53.74
N ALA A 77 5.36 -4.41 -54.90
CA ALA A 77 5.13 -2.99 -55.13
C ALA A 77 3.86 -2.54 -54.40
N LEU A 78 3.94 -1.47 -53.62
CA LEU A 78 2.75 -0.84 -53.05
C LEU A 78 1.91 -0.19 -54.16
N GLU A 79 0.60 -0.42 -54.15
CA GLU A 79 -0.32 0.18 -55.14
C GLU A 79 -0.38 1.70 -55.00
N ASN A 80 -0.28 2.20 -53.77
CA ASN A 80 -0.28 3.61 -53.42
C ASN A 80 0.77 3.92 -52.33
N PRO A 81 2.04 4.20 -52.70
CA PRO A 81 3.10 4.55 -51.75
C PRO A 81 2.82 5.82 -50.92
N ASP A 82 1.94 6.70 -51.41
CA ASP A 82 1.52 7.94 -50.74
C ASP A 82 0.22 7.77 -49.94
N GLY A 83 -0.28 6.54 -49.81
CA GLY A 83 -1.51 6.21 -49.08
C GLY A 83 -1.39 6.36 -47.55
N SER A 84 -0.20 6.66 -47.04
CA SER A 84 0.04 6.83 -45.60
C SER A 84 -0.69 8.06 -45.03
N PRO A 85 -1.31 7.99 -43.85
CA PRO A 85 -1.95 9.13 -43.19
C PRO A 85 -1.07 10.37 -43.09
N ILE A 86 0.22 10.22 -42.75
CA ILE A 86 1.15 11.35 -42.65
C ILE A 86 1.34 12.01 -44.02
N ARG A 87 1.60 11.23 -45.08
CA ARG A 87 1.81 11.74 -46.44
C ARG A 87 0.54 12.41 -46.99
N GLN A 88 -0.62 11.83 -46.75
CA GLN A 88 -1.90 12.41 -47.18
C GLN A 88 -2.21 13.73 -46.46
N LEU A 89 -2.01 13.80 -45.13
CA LEU A 89 -2.22 15.03 -44.37
C LEU A 89 -1.25 16.13 -44.77
N VAL A 90 0.04 15.82 -44.94
CA VAL A 90 1.04 16.82 -45.35
C VAL A 90 0.77 17.31 -46.77
N SER A 91 0.57 16.41 -47.74
CA SER A 91 0.37 16.80 -49.14
C SER A 91 -0.86 17.68 -49.37
N SER A 92 -1.93 17.46 -48.59
CA SER A 92 -3.22 18.13 -48.80
C SER A 92 -3.52 19.25 -47.79
N TYR A 93 -2.95 19.20 -46.58
CA TYR A 93 -3.37 20.04 -45.45
C TYR A 93 -2.21 20.65 -44.63
N GLU A 94 -0.95 20.54 -45.04
CA GLU A 94 0.21 21.03 -44.26
C GLU A 94 0.06 22.47 -43.77
N ALA A 95 -0.40 23.39 -44.63
CA ALA A 95 -0.61 24.80 -44.26
C ALA A 95 -1.69 25.00 -43.17
N GLN A 96 -2.58 24.03 -42.98
CA GLN A 96 -3.66 24.06 -41.98
C GLN A 96 -3.26 23.36 -40.66
N LEU A 97 -2.12 22.67 -40.64
CA LEU A 97 -1.66 21.83 -39.54
C LEU A 97 -0.28 22.28 -39.01
N PRO A 98 -0.13 23.53 -38.53
CA PRO A 98 1.15 24.02 -38.00
C PRO A 98 1.63 23.28 -36.76
N ASN A 99 0.74 22.54 -36.10
CA ASN A 99 1.00 21.71 -34.92
C ASN A 99 1.30 20.23 -35.26
N LEU A 100 1.18 19.79 -36.52
CA LEU A 100 1.62 18.46 -36.94
C LEU A 100 3.14 18.46 -37.14
N LEU A 101 3.85 17.61 -36.41
CA LEU A 101 5.29 17.42 -36.55
C LEU A 101 5.57 16.29 -37.56
N ASN A 102 5.90 16.66 -38.79
CA ASN A 102 6.27 15.71 -39.84
C ASN A 102 7.72 15.23 -39.67
N VAL A 103 7.90 14.00 -39.19
CA VAL A 103 9.22 13.40 -38.99
C VAL A 103 9.75 12.63 -40.21
N VAL A 104 8.89 12.34 -41.20
CA VAL A 104 9.22 11.47 -42.35
C VAL A 104 10.47 11.94 -43.11
N PRO A 105 10.61 13.23 -43.52
CA PRO A 105 11.79 13.65 -44.29
C PRO A 105 13.11 13.44 -43.54
N TYR A 106 13.14 13.75 -42.25
CA TYR A 106 14.36 13.62 -41.44
C TYR A 106 14.74 12.16 -41.21
N LEU A 107 13.75 11.31 -40.91
CA LEU A 107 13.97 9.87 -40.74
C LEU A 107 14.43 9.24 -42.06
N SER A 108 13.82 9.60 -43.20
CA SER A 108 14.25 9.12 -44.53
C SER A 108 15.70 9.48 -44.86
N GLU A 109 16.18 10.67 -44.49
CA GLU A 109 17.58 11.06 -44.74
C GLU A 109 18.59 10.25 -43.91
N GLY A 110 18.20 9.85 -42.69
CA GLY A 110 19.04 9.07 -41.79
C GLY A 110 18.96 7.55 -41.97
N ILE A 111 17.98 7.05 -42.74
CA ILE A 111 17.61 5.63 -42.68
C ILE A 111 18.66 4.66 -43.23
N ASP A 112 19.52 5.14 -44.13
CA ASP A 112 20.66 4.37 -44.65
C ASP A 112 21.90 4.44 -43.76
N LYS A 113 21.92 5.37 -42.80
CA LYS A 113 23.07 5.62 -41.92
C LYS A 113 22.89 5.06 -40.51
N TYR A 114 21.65 5.02 -40.04
CA TYR A 114 21.31 4.62 -38.68
C TYR A 114 20.21 3.55 -38.69
N PRO A 115 20.16 2.66 -37.68
CA PRO A 115 19.11 1.66 -37.57
C PRO A 115 17.81 2.35 -37.12
N VAL A 116 17.05 2.96 -38.02
CA VAL A 116 15.84 3.73 -37.64
C VAL A 116 14.71 2.81 -37.16
N PHE A 117 14.55 1.63 -37.76
CA PHE A 117 13.57 0.61 -37.37
C PHE A 117 14.27 -0.72 -37.07
N TRP A 118 13.66 -1.50 -36.19
CA TRP A 118 14.01 -2.91 -36.01
C TRP A 118 13.68 -3.70 -37.28
N LYS A 119 14.44 -4.75 -37.57
CA LYS A 119 14.27 -5.51 -38.80
C LYS A 119 13.06 -6.42 -38.76
N THR A 120 12.78 -7.00 -37.60
CA THR A 120 11.75 -8.00 -37.31
C THR A 120 10.58 -7.48 -36.47
N ASP A 121 10.56 -6.18 -36.16
CA ASP A 121 9.50 -5.48 -35.41
C ASP A 121 9.00 -4.23 -36.20
N ASN A 122 7.85 -3.66 -35.81
CA ASN A 122 7.28 -2.46 -36.44
C ASN A 122 7.71 -1.15 -35.76
N HIS A 123 8.26 -1.19 -34.55
CA HIS A 123 8.68 0.01 -33.84
C HIS A 123 9.99 0.56 -34.40
N TRP A 124 10.15 1.88 -34.27
CA TRP A 124 11.47 2.48 -34.41
C TRP A 124 12.43 1.94 -33.34
N THR A 125 13.73 1.97 -33.60
CA THR A 125 14.72 1.72 -32.56
C THR A 125 14.90 2.97 -31.69
N ALA A 126 15.71 2.88 -30.64
CA ALA A 126 16.14 4.07 -29.89
C ALA A 126 16.80 5.14 -30.77
N TRP A 127 17.46 4.77 -31.89
CA TRP A 127 18.02 5.73 -32.84
C TRP A 127 16.94 6.45 -33.64
N GLY A 128 15.96 5.72 -34.17
CA GLY A 128 14.83 6.33 -34.89
C GLY A 128 13.99 7.23 -33.98
N CYS A 129 13.73 6.78 -32.74
CA CYS A 129 13.07 7.58 -31.72
C CYS A 129 13.89 8.84 -31.37
N PHE A 130 15.21 8.72 -31.22
CA PHE A 130 16.09 9.86 -30.95
C PHE A 130 16.02 10.92 -32.06
N MET A 131 15.93 10.50 -33.33
CA MET A 131 15.75 11.43 -34.44
C MET A 131 14.42 12.19 -34.35
N ALA A 132 13.32 11.51 -34.01
CA ALA A 132 12.04 12.17 -33.77
C ALA A 132 12.11 13.12 -32.55
N TYR A 133 12.73 12.68 -31.46
CA TYR A 133 12.97 13.48 -30.26
C TYR A 133 13.78 14.77 -30.55
N GLN A 134 14.78 14.71 -31.44
CA GLN A 134 15.52 15.90 -31.87
C GLN A 134 14.60 16.95 -32.53
N LEU A 135 13.68 16.49 -33.38
CA LEU A 135 12.70 17.37 -34.02
C LEU A 135 11.70 17.94 -33.02
N VAL A 136 11.23 17.12 -32.07
CA VAL A 136 10.37 17.57 -30.97
C VAL A 136 11.06 18.68 -30.17
N CYS A 137 12.31 18.46 -29.75
CA CYS A 137 13.08 19.45 -28.99
C CYS A 137 13.28 20.75 -29.80
N SER A 138 13.67 20.63 -31.07
CA SER A 138 13.82 21.78 -31.97
C SER A 138 12.53 22.58 -32.11
N ARG A 139 11.39 21.89 -32.34
CA ARG A 139 10.06 22.50 -32.50
C ARG A 139 9.60 23.23 -31.25
N LEU A 140 9.90 22.69 -30.07
CA LEU A 140 9.52 23.22 -28.76
C LEU A 140 10.59 24.17 -28.18
N LYS A 141 11.69 24.41 -28.90
CA LYS A 141 12.84 25.23 -28.46
C LYS A 141 13.44 24.74 -27.14
N ILE A 142 13.42 23.44 -26.92
CA ILE A 142 14.07 22.77 -25.79
C ILE A 142 15.47 22.35 -26.24
N PRO A 143 16.55 22.64 -25.47
CA PRO A 143 17.88 22.12 -25.77
C PRO A 143 17.89 20.59 -25.81
N THR A 144 18.24 20.02 -26.96
CA THR A 144 18.36 18.57 -27.14
C THR A 144 19.47 18.01 -26.25
N ASN A 145 19.18 16.97 -25.47
CA ASN A 145 20.20 16.20 -24.76
C ASN A 145 20.87 15.23 -25.74
N THR A 146 22.03 15.62 -26.29
CA THR A 146 22.77 14.83 -27.28
C THR A 146 23.51 13.64 -26.69
N GLU A 147 23.61 13.54 -25.36
CA GLU A 147 24.32 12.46 -24.66
C GLU A 147 23.46 11.21 -24.43
N ILE A 148 22.16 11.26 -24.73
CA ILE A 148 21.20 10.17 -24.47
C ILE A 148 21.68 8.83 -25.08
N LEU A 149 22.20 8.85 -26.31
CA LEU A 149 22.70 7.63 -26.97
C LEU A 149 24.11 7.22 -26.49
N ASN A 150 24.74 8.01 -25.62
CA ASN A 150 25.99 7.66 -24.93
C ASN A 150 25.75 7.12 -23.51
N TYR A 151 24.50 7.02 -23.06
CA TYR A 151 24.18 6.49 -21.75
C TYR A 151 24.48 4.98 -21.66
N PRO A 152 24.65 4.44 -20.44
CA PRO A 152 24.75 3.01 -20.25
C PRO A 152 23.59 2.28 -20.93
N TYR A 153 23.89 1.16 -21.56
CA TYR A 153 22.89 0.33 -22.24
C TYR A 153 23.13 -1.14 -21.94
N SER A 154 22.08 -1.93 -22.10
CA SER A 154 22.17 -3.40 -22.18
C SER A 154 21.97 -3.86 -23.61
N GLU A 155 22.63 -4.96 -23.96
CA GLU A 155 22.40 -5.68 -25.22
C GLU A 155 21.94 -7.09 -24.91
N ARG A 156 20.97 -7.55 -25.69
CA ARG A 156 20.51 -8.94 -25.65
C ARG A 156 20.10 -9.38 -27.05
N GLU A 157 20.35 -10.64 -27.36
CA GLU A 157 19.69 -11.29 -28.48
C GLU A 157 18.24 -11.55 -28.11
N ALA A 158 17.30 -11.01 -28.88
CA ALA A 158 15.88 -11.20 -28.65
C ALA A 158 15.15 -11.45 -29.96
N VAL A 159 14.21 -12.40 -29.93
CA VAL A 159 13.20 -12.53 -30.98
C VAL A 159 12.11 -11.50 -30.68
N LEU A 160 12.01 -10.50 -31.54
CA LEU A 160 10.97 -9.47 -31.42
C LEU A 160 9.63 -10.01 -31.92
N GLN A 161 8.54 -9.53 -31.32
CA GLN A 161 7.19 -10.04 -31.56
C GLN A 161 6.45 -9.09 -32.49
N LEU A 162 6.13 -9.58 -33.68
CA LEU A 162 5.42 -8.83 -34.72
C LEU A 162 4.27 -9.66 -35.26
N GLY A 163 3.03 -9.30 -34.92
CA GLY A 163 1.80 -9.95 -35.41
C GLY A 163 1.80 -11.48 -35.37
N ARG A 164 0.88 -12.13 -36.09
CA ARG A 164 0.98 -13.57 -36.37
C ARG A 164 1.91 -13.85 -37.54
N PHE A 165 2.88 -14.74 -37.33
CA PHE A 165 3.83 -15.19 -38.36
C PHE A 165 4.03 -16.71 -38.31
N ASP A 166 3.92 -17.37 -39.47
CA ASP A 166 3.94 -18.84 -39.57
C ASP A 166 5.38 -19.40 -39.79
N HIS A 167 6.42 -18.57 -39.68
CA HIS A 167 7.83 -18.94 -39.85
C HIS A 167 8.69 -18.55 -38.64
N ASP A 168 9.85 -19.20 -38.50
CA ASP A 168 10.83 -18.87 -37.46
C ASP A 168 11.34 -17.43 -37.63
N ARG A 169 11.20 -16.64 -36.56
CA ARG A 169 11.74 -15.27 -36.51
C ARG A 169 13.22 -15.31 -36.15
N GLN A 170 14.01 -14.55 -36.88
CA GLN A 170 15.43 -14.38 -36.57
C GLN A 170 15.59 -13.46 -35.36
N PRO A 171 16.45 -13.80 -34.39
CA PRO A 171 16.76 -12.89 -33.29
C PRO A 171 17.51 -11.65 -33.79
N GLU A 172 17.33 -10.55 -33.08
CA GLU A 172 18.09 -9.31 -33.27
C GLU A 172 18.81 -8.91 -31.98
N THR A 173 19.96 -8.25 -32.14
CA THR A 173 20.66 -7.60 -31.03
C THR A 173 19.89 -6.35 -30.61
N VAL A 174 19.09 -6.47 -29.55
CA VAL A 174 18.31 -5.37 -28.99
C VAL A 174 19.14 -4.59 -27.99
N ARG A 175 19.43 -3.33 -28.31
CA ARG A 175 20.08 -2.38 -27.42
C ARG A 175 19.04 -1.53 -26.68
N THR A 176 19.06 -1.58 -25.35
CA THR A 176 18.17 -0.79 -24.48
C THR A 176 18.99 0.18 -23.65
N TYR A 177 18.79 1.48 -23.83
CA TYR A 177 19.48 2.54 -23.10
C TYR A 177 18.82 2.79 -21.75
N GLN A 178 19.63 2.99 -20.70
CA GLN A 178 19.17 3.28 -19.34
C GLN A 178 18.84 4.78 -19.21
N LEU A 179 17.62 5.17 -19.56
CA LEU A 179 17.18 6.58 -19.51
C LEU A 179 16.61 6.95 -18.12
N ASN A 180 17.45 6.84 -17.09
CA ASN A 180 17.12 7.15 -15.69
C ASN A 180 18.31 7.75 -14.93
N ARG A 181 19.19 8.45 -15.65
CA ARG A 181 20.43 8.99 -15.10
C ARG A 181 20.16 10.24 -14.24
N TYR A 182 19.26 11.10 -14.71
CA TYR A 182 18.89 12.34 -14.02
C TYR A 182 17.41 12.41 -13.67
N SER A 183 16.60 11.62 -14.37
CA SER A 183 15.17 11.49 -14.15
C SER A 183 14.84 10.24 -13.34
N ARG A 184 13.75 10.33 -12.58
CA ARG A 184 13.18 9.21 -11.84
C ARG A 184 11.66 9.21 -11.98
N ARG A 185 11.07 8.01 -12.04
CA ARG A 185 9.61 7.87 -11.98
C ARG A 185 9.13 8.16 -10.57
N VAL A 186 8.33 9.22 -10.41
CA VAL A 186 7.74 9.65 -9.12
C VAL A 186 6.31 9.16 -8.94
N TYR A 187 5.63 8.80 -10.03
CA TYR A 187 4.28 8.26 -10.02
C TYR A 187 4.10 7.15 -11.07
N ALA A 188 3.27 6.17 -10.72
CA ALA A 188 2.70 5.17 -11.62
C ALA A 188 1.32 4.79 -11.05
N ASN A 189 0.30 4.76 -11.90
CA ASN A 189 -1.06 4.37 -11.51
C ASN A 189 -1.16 2.85 -11.20
N GLN A 190 -2.32 2.40 -10.70
CA GLN A 190 -2.50 1.01 -10.29
C GLN A 190 -2.38 0.03 -11.46
N LEU A 191 -2.84 0.42 -12.66
CA LEU A 191 -2.70 -0.39 -13.86
C LEU A 191 -1.23 -0.71 -14.15
N VAL A 192 -0.37 0.31 -14.24
CA VAL A 192 1.07 0.12 -14.49
C VAL A 192 1.71 -0.75 -13.41
N ARG A 193 1.41 -0.49 -12.13
CA ARG A 193 1.95 -1.30 -11.02
C ARG A 193 1.49 -2.75 -11.09
N PHE A 194 0.24 -3.00 -11.46
CA PHE A 194 -0.28 -4.36 -11.61
C PHE A 194 0.43 -5.11 -12.73
N ARG A 195 0.62 -4.45 -13.90
CA ARG A 195 1.37 -4.99 -15.03
C ARG A 195 2.81 -5.35 -14.65
N GLU A 196 3.50 -4.44 -13.96
CA GLU A 196 4.88 -4.65 -13.48
C GLU A 196 4.97 -5.77 -12.44
N ASN A 197 4.04 -5.82 -11.49
CA ASN A 197 4.03 -6.85 -10.43
C ASN A 197 3.81 -8.26 -10.96
N MET A 198 3.06 -8.39 -12.06
CA MET A 198 2.78 -9.68 -12.69
C MET A 198 3.72 -9.98 -13.86
N ASP A 199 4.72 -9.11 -14.14
CA ASP A 199 5.63 -9.22 -15.28
C ASP A 199 4.90 -9.44 -16.62
N LEU A 200 3.75 -8.76 -16.81
CA LEU A 200 2.86 -9.03 -17.94
C LEU A 200 3.48 -8.65 -19.28
N ASP A 201 4.34 -7.64 -19.31
CA ASP A 201 5.07 -7.24 -20.51
C ASP A 201 5.97 -8.37 -21.04
N ARG A 202 6.43 -9.26 -20.14
CA ARG A 202 7.18 -10.47 -20.51
C ARG A 202 6.26 -11.65 -20.79
N LEU A 203 5.22 -11.85 -19.98
CA LEU A 203 4.35 -13.04 -20.06
C LEU A 203 3.37 -12.99 -21.23
N ALA A 204 2.74 -11.84 -21.48
CA ALA A 204 1.69 -11.72 -22.49
C ALA A 204 2.13 -12.21 -23.89
N PRO A 205 3.36 -11.92 -24.36
CA PRO A 205 3.82 -12.42 -25.66
C PRO A 205 4.17 -13.92 -25.68
N LEU A 206 4.37 -14.56 -24.52
CA LEU A 206 4.81 -15.96 -24.42
C LEU A 206 3.64 -16.93 -24.22
N ILE A 207 2.49 -16.44 -23.75
CA ILE A 207 1.39 -17.28 -23.28
C ILE A 207 0.86 -18.26 -24.35
N VAL A 208 0.83 -17.83 -25.62
CA VAL A 208 0.37 -18.69 -26.73
C VAL A 208 1.35 -19.85 -26.93
N ASP A 209 2.65 -19.57 -26.93
CA ASP A 209 3.68 -20.57 -27.18
C ASP A 209 3.84 -21.54 -26.00
N GLU A 210 3.64 -21.06 -24.76
CA GLU A 210 3.77 -21.88 -23.54
C GLU A 210 2.53 -22.76 -23.28
N ALA A 211 1.32 -22.26 -23.55
CA ALA A 211 0.08 -22.97 -23.23
C ALA A 211 -0.45 -23.87 -24.36
N LEU A 212 -0.01 -23.67 -25.61
CA LEU A 212 -0.54 -24.42 -26.74
C LEU A 212 0.01 -25.86 -26.78
N PRO A 213 -0.85 -26.90 -26.79
CA PRO A 213 -0.40 -28.30 -26.85
C PRO A 213 0.43 -28.60 -28.11
N LYS A 214 1.39 -29.54 -27.97
CA LYS A 214 2.20 -30.04 -29.10
C LYS A 214 1.31 -30.78 -30.13
N PRO A 215 1.70 -30.84 -31.41
CA PRO A 215 0.88 -31.47 -32.44
C PRO A 215 0.91 -33.01 -32.30
N ASP A 216 -0.26 -33.63 -32.21
CA ASP A 216 -0.42 -35.10 -32.04
C ASP A 216 -0.86 -35.83 -33.32
N GLY A 217 -0.77 -35.20 -34.50
CA GLY A 217 -0.86 -35.86 -35.82
C GLY A 217 -2.27 -36.24 -36.32
N GLU A 218 -3.34 -36.01 -35.55
CA GLU A 218 -4.73 -36.27 -35.98
C GLU A 218 -5.48 -35.00 -36.45
N GLN A 219 -6.30 -35.14 -37.49
CA GLN A 219 -7.05 -34.02 -38.08
C GLN A 219 -8.09 -33.41 -37.11
N ALA A 220 -8.68 -34.22 -36.23
CA ALA A 220 -9.56 -33.74 -35.16
C ALA A 220 -8.79 -33.01 -34.03
N ALA A 221 -7.52 -33.39 -33.81
CA ALA A 221 -6.63 -32.69 -32.88
C ALA A 221 -6.24 -31.30 -33.43
N GLU A 222 -6.07 -31.16 -34.75
CA GLU A 222 -5.69 -29.89 -35.38
C GLU A 222 -6.79 -28.82 -35.27
N ALA A 223 -8.06 -29.20 -35.50
CA ALA A 223 -9.19 -28.25 -35.37
C ALA A 223 -9.38 -27.77 -33.92
N LYS A 224 -9.24 -28.68 -32.95
CA LYS A 224 -9.30 -28.34 -31.52
C LYS A 224 -8.13 -27.43 -31.10
N ARG A 225 -6.92 -27.73 -31.59
CA ARG A 225 -5.72 -26.92 -31.36
C ARG A 225 -5.84 -25.52 -31.95
N ALA A 226 -6.42 -25.37 -33.14
CA ALA A 226 -6.69 -24.07 -33.75
C ALA A 226 -7.67 -23.22 -32.93
N ALA A 227 -8.71 -23.85 -32.35
CA ALA A 227 -9.66 -23.16 -31.47
C ALA A 227 -8.98 -22.68 -30.16
N THR A 228 -8.21 -23.56 -29.51
CA THR A 228 -7.44 -23.20 -28.31
C THR A 228 -6.43 -22.08 -28.57
N ARG A 229 -5.77 -22.10 -29.75
CA ARG A 229 -4.85 -21.03 -30.14
C ARG A 229 -5.56 -19.67 -30.22
N LEU A 230 -6.75 -19.62 -30.81
CA LEU A 230 -7.52 -18.37 -30.91
C LEU A 230 -7.89 -17.82 -29.53
N GLU A 231 -8.29 -18.69 -28.60
CA GLU A 231 -8.58 -18.30 -27.20
C GLU A 231 -7.32 -17.75 -26.51
N LEU A 232 -6.17 -18.40 -26.69
CA LEU A 232 -4.89 -17.93 -26.14
C LEU A 232 -4.43 -16.61 -26.76
N GLU A 233 -4.65 -16.38 -28.07
CA GLU A 233 -4.34 -15.12 -28.74
C GLU A 233 -5.21 -13.97 -28.21
N GLN A 234 -6.50 -14.21 -27.95
CA GLN A 234 -7.39 -13.23 -27.31
C GLN A 234 -6.96 -12.91 -25.87
N LEU A 235 -6.55 -13.93 -25.13
CA LEU A 235 -6.03 -13.79 -23.79
C LEU A 235 -4.71 -12.99 -23.77
N ALA A 236 -3.79 -13.30 -24.69
CA ALA A 236 -2.54 -12.57 -24.88
C ALA A 236 -2.80 -11.09 -25.16
N GLY A 237 -3.74 -10.77 -26.05
CA GLY A 237 -4.16 -9.39 -26.33
C GLY A 237 -4.73 -8.67 -25.10
N SER A 238 -5.51 -9.37 -24.28
CA SER A 238 -6.06 -8.81 -23.04
C SER A 238 -4.96 -8.54 -22.00
N LEU A 239 -3.99 -9.44 -21.86
CA LEU A 239 -2.82 -9.27 -20.99
C LEU A 239 -1.87 -8.16 -21.49
N ALA A 240 -1.81 -7.93 -22.80
CA ALA A 240 -1.02 -6.87 -23.41
C ALA A 240 -1.68 -5.48 -23.32
N GLY A 241 -2.90 -5.34 -22.79
CA GLY A 241 -3.62 -4.07 -22.76
C GLY A 241 -2.96 -2.99 -21.88
N GLU A 242 -2.46 -1.93 -22.51
CA GLU A 242 -1.72 -0.83 -21.87
C GLU A 242 -2.51 0.49 -21.76
N HIS A 243 -3.68 0.58 -22.42
CA HIS A 243 -4.51 1.80 -22.43
C HIS A 243 -4.86 2.28 -21.01
N GLY A 244 -4.74 3.58 -20.77
CA GLY A 244 -4.93 4.18 -19.44
C GLY A 244 -3.69 4.09 -18.54
N SER A 245 -2.58 3.51 -18.98
CA SER A 245 -1.31 3.55 -18.24
C SER A 245 -0.88 5.00 -18.04
N HIS A 246 -0.54 5.36 -16.79
CA HIS A 246 -0.20 6.74 -16.45
C HIS A 246 0.97 6.76 -15.47
N VAL A 247 2.02 7.49 -15.85
CA VAL A 247 3.26 7.66 -15.10
C VAL A 247 3.71 9.12 -15.10
N ILE A 248 4.48 9.49 -14.07
CA ILE A 248 5.12 10.81 -13.99
C ILE A 248 6.59 10.62 -13.67
N PHE A 249 7.44 11.28 -14.45
CA PHE A 249 8.88 11.37 -14.27
C PHE A 249 9.27 12.77 -13.84
N ARG A 250 10.26 12.86 -12.96
CA ARG A 250 10.82 14.11 -12.47
C ARG A 250 12.34 14.10 -12.62
N ASN A 251 12.88 15.22 -13.10
CA ASN A 251 14.30 15.46 -13.29
C ASN A 251 14.73 16.65 -12.43
N ASP A 252 15.39 16.36 -11.32
CA ASP A 252 15.86 17.36 -10.36
C ASP A 252 17.26 17.91 -10.71
N SER A 253 17.80 17.56 -11.90
CA SER A 253 19.09 18.08 -12.37
C SER A 253 19.07 19.59 -12.57
N ALA A 254 20.22 20.23 -12.32
CA ALA A 254 20.41 21.64 -12.61
C ALA A 254 20.37 21.96 -14.11
N ASN A 255 20.61 20.96 -14.97
CA ASN A 255 20.64 21.11 -16.42
C ASN A 255 19.30 20.83 -17.10
N SER A 256 18.27 20.39 -16.36
CA SER A 256 16.96 20.14 -16.97
C SER A 256 16.29 21.45 -17.36
N THR A 257 15.62 21.46 -18.51
CA THR A 257 14.78 22.60 -18.89
C THR A 257 13.55 22.67 -17.98
N ASP A 258 13.27 23.86 -17.43
CA ASP A 258 12.17 24.07 -16.49
C ASP A 258 10.82 24.10 -17.22
N LYS A 259 10.38 22.91 -17.64
CA LYS A 259 9.16 22.66 -18.40
C LYS A 259 8.46 21.41 -17.90
N ARG A 260 7.14 21.48 -17.83
CA ARG A 260 6.25 20.34 -17.61
C ARG A 260 5.61 19.92 -18.92
N VAL A 261 5.80 18.67 -19.31
CA VAL A 261 5.28 18.09 -20.55
C VAL A 261 4.28 16.98 -20.24
N VAL A 262 3.13 16.98 -20.91
CA VAL A 262 2.19 15.85 -20.89
C VAL A 262 2.17 15.20 -22.26
N VAL A 263 2.43 13.90 -22.32
CA VAL A 263 2.40 13.08 -23.53
C VAL A 263 1.21 12.14 -23.45
N PHE A 264 0.30 12.23 -24.43
CA PHE A 264 -0.75 11.26 -24.69
C PHE A 264 -0.28 10.44 -25.88
N GLY A 265 0.13 9.18 -25.67
CA GLY A 265 0.78 8.40 -26.73
C GLY A 265 0.52 6.90 -26.64
N ASP A 266 1.25 6.15 -27.46
CA ASP A 266 1.22 4.70 -27.51
C ASP A 266 2.63 4.10 -27.31
N SER A 267 2.83 2.88 -27.82
CA SER A 267 4.08 2.12 -27.71
C SER A 267 5.28 2.78 -28.39
N PHE A 268 5.09 3.72 -29.33
CA PHE A 268 6.18 4.49 -29.92
C PHE A 268 6.77 5.52 -28.93
N ALA A 269 5.97 6.00 -27.98
CA ALA A 269 6.42 6.87 -26.91
C ALA A 269 6.76 6.12 -25.61
N ASP A 270 5.95 5.11 -25.26
CA ASP A 270 6.09 4.17 -24.14
C ASP A 270 6.01 4.81 -22.74
N TYR A 271 5.42 4.12 -21.77
CA TYR A 271 5.35 4.60 -20.37
C TYR A 271 6.63 4.29 -19.55
N ARG A 272 7.50 3.41 -20.04
CA ARG A 272 8.72 2.99 -19.36
C ARG A 272 9.81 4.06 -19.54
N SER A 273 10.93 3.89 -18.84
CA SER A 273 12.09 4.81 -18.93
C SER A 273 12.90 4.55 -20.21
N GLN A 274 12.23 4.63 -21.36
CA GLN A 274 12.79 4.38 -22.69
C GLN A 274 12.05 5.22 -23.73
N LEU A 275 12.55 5.20 -24.99
CA LEU A 275 11.96 5.90 -26.13
C LEU A 275 11.62 7.37 -25.81
N LEU A 276 10.55 7.92 -26.39
CA LEU A 276 10.27 9.36 -26.35
C LEU A 276 10.06 9.85 -24.92
N THR A 277 9.30 9.10 -24.11
CA THR A 277 9.03 9.47 -22.72
C THR A 277 10.30 9.55 -21.89
N GLY A 278 11.16 8.53 -21.97
CA GLY A 278 12.45 8.53 -21.27
C GLY A 278 13.39 9.63 -21.75
N MET A 279 13.44 9.89 -23.06
CA MET A 279 14.28 10.96 -23.62
C MET A 279 13.82 12.35 -23.17
N LEU A 280 12.51 12.60 -23.15
CA LEU A 280 11.95 13.84 -22.62
C LEU A 280 12.21 13.95 -21.12
N ALA A 281 12.02 12.88 -20.35
CA ALA A 281 12.25 12.86 -18.90
C ALA A 281 13.71 13.23 -18.54
N GLU A 282 14.69 12.76 -19.32
CA GLU A 282 16.09 13.15 -19.16
C GLU A 282 16.42 14.59 -19.58
N THR A 283 15.45 15.33 -20.14
CA THR A 283 15.65 16.66 -20.74
C THR A 283 14.91 17.78 -20.01
N VAL A 284 13.67 17.52 -19.57
CA VAL A 284 12.79 18.52 -18.95
C VAL A 284 12.51 18.18 -17.49
N ARG A 285 12.05 19.17 -16.72
CA ARG A 285 11.78 19.07 -15.28
C ARG A 285 10.79 17.96 -14.93
N GLU A 286 9.70 17.85 -15.68
CA GLU A 286 8.61 16.94 -15.36
C GLU A 286 7.93 16.43 -16.64
N VAL A 287 7.74 15.12 -16.75
CA VAL A 287 7.04 14.48 -17.88
C VAL A 287 5.96 13.57 -17.34
N HIS A 288 4.75 13.78 -17.84
CA HIS A 288 3.61 12.91 -17.61
C HIS A 288 3.39 12.13 -18.90
N PHE A 289 3.30 10.81 -18.81
CA PHE A 289 2.90 9.98 -19.93
C PHE A 289 1.57 9.30 -19.62
N ILE A 290 0.65 9.37 -20.57
CA ILE A 290 -0.67 8.74 -20.53
C ILE A 290 -0.84 7.92 -21.80
N TRP A 291 -1.15 6.63 -21.65
CA TRP A 291 -1.39 5.75 -22.79
C TRP A 291 -2.80 5.96 -23.35
N SER A 292 -2.94 6.89 -24.29
CA SER A 292 -4.22 7.22 -24.94
C SER A 292 -4.01 8.06 -26.19
N HIS A 293 -4.89 7.90 -27.19
CA HIS A 293 -4.99 8.82 -28.33
C HIS A 293 -5.98 9.97 -28.10
N GLU A 294 -6.79 9.88 -27.04
CA GLU A 294 -7.69 10.93 -26.58
C GLU A 294 -6.99 11.83 -25.56
N LEU A 295 -7.30 13.13 -25.58
CA LEU A 295 -6.87 14.07 -24.55
C LEU A 295 -7.87 14.13 -23.40
N ASP A 296 -7.38 13.94 -22.17
CA ASP A 296 -8.13 14.27 -20.96
C ASP A 296 -7.92 15.75 -20.63
N HIS A 297 -8.89 16.57 -21.05
CA HIS A 297 -8.85 18.01 -20.82
C HIS A 297 -8.94 18.43 -19.35
N GLU A 298 -9.59 17.62 -18.51
CA GLU A 298 -9.70 17.89 -17.08
C GLU A 298 -8.37 17.63 -16.39
N TYR A 299 -7.71 16.53 -16.74
CA TYR A 299 -6.35 16.25 -16.30
C TYR A 299 -5.36 17.36 -16.72
N ILE A 300 -5.40 17.78 -17.99
CA ILE A 300 -4.57 18.89 -18.50
C ILE A 300 -4.82 20.17 -17.68
N ARG A 301 -6.09 20.49 -17.37
CA ARG A 301 -6.47 21.66 -16.58
C ARG A 301 -5.93 21.61 -15.14
N GLN A 302 -5.89 20.43 -14.54
CA GLN A 302 -5.36 20.22 -13.18
C GLN A 302 -3.84 20.32 -13.14
N VAL A 303 -3.18 19.67 -14.10
CA VAL A 303 -1.72 19.59 -14.18
C VAL A 303 -1.10 20.92 -14.65
N ARG A 304 -1.79 21.67 -15.51
CA ARG A 304 -1.31 22.92 -16.12
C ARG A 304 0.10 22.76 -16.72
N PRO A 305 0.28 21.83 -17.68
CA PRO A 305 1.57 21.66 -18.33
C PRO A 305 1.94 22.88 -19.18
N ASP A 306 3.23 23.06 -19.44
CA ASP A 306 3.69 24.01 -20.44
C ASP A 306 3.39 23.51 -21.86
N ILE A 307 3.49 22.19 -22.05
CA ILE A 307 3.45 21.54 -23.36
C ILE A 307 2.58 20.28 -23.29
N VAL A 308 1.73 20.09 -24.29
CA VAL A 308 1.03 18.83 -24.55
C VAL A 308 1.49 18.26 -25.88
N ILE A 309 1.85 16.99 -25.87
CA ILE A 309 2.20 16.20 -27.06
C ILE A 309 1.13 15.11 -27.20
N SER A 310 0.42 15.08 -28.33
CA SER A 310 -0.31 13.87 -28.70
C SER A 310 0.52 13.07 -29.69
N GLU A 311 0.79 11.81 -29.38
CA GLU A 311 1.57 10.89 -30.18
C GLU A 311 0.65 9.76 -30.68
N ALA A 312 0.81 9.36 -31.92
CA ALA A 312 0.10 8.21 -32.47
C ALA A 312 0.92 7.54 -33.57
N ALA A 313 0.96 6.21 -33.54
CA ALA A 313 1.37 5.41 -34.68
C ALA A 313 0.48 5.72 -35.89
N GLU A 314 1.10 5.84 -37.06
CA GLU A 314 0.43 6.16 -38.32
C GLU A 314 -0.73 5.18 -38.61
N ALA A 315 -0.56 3.89 -38.32
CA ALA A 315 -1.59 2.89 -38.53
C ALA A 315 -2.84 3.09 -37.65
N SER A 316 -2.69 3.69 -36.46
CA SER A 316 -3.79 4.02 -35.55
C SER A 316 -4.61 5.23 -36.02
N MET A 317 -4.09 6.03 -36.96
CA MET A 317 -4.77 7.23 -37.47
C MET A 317 -5.97 6.94 -38.37
N THR A 318 -6.27 5.67 -38.66
CA THR A 318 -7.53 5.26 -39.32
C THR A 318 -8.76 5.45 -38.43
N THR A 319 -8.58 5.81 -37.16
CA THR A 319 -9.64 6.21 -36.23
C THR A 319 -9.35 7.62 -35.73
N VAL A 320 -10.30 8.54 -35.89
CA VAL A 320 -10.21 9.90 -35.33
C VAL A 320 -10.69 9.88 -33.88
N PRO A 321 -9.84 10.21 -32.89
CA PRO A 321 -10.24 10.21 -31.48
C PRO A 321 -11.32 11.24 -31.15
N VAL A 322 -12.08 11.00 -30.08
CA VAL A 322 -13.03 11.96 -29.50
C VAL A 322 -12.60 12.25 -28.06
N ASP A 323 -12.20 13.49 -27.78
CA ASP A 323 -11.60 13.88 -26.49
C ASP A 323 -12.63 14.02 -25.36
N GLN A 324 -13.21 12.89 -24.94
CA GLN A 324 -14.19 12.80 -23.85
C GLN A 324 -13.73 11.93 -22.68
N GLY A 325 -12.62 11.21 -22.82
CA GLY A 325 -12.20 10.28 -21.79
C GLY A 325 -11.50 10.90 -20.58
N ASN A 326 -11.21 10.01 -19.64
CA ASN A 326 -10.73 10.34 -18.30
C ASN A 326 -9.63 9.38 -17.90
N VAL A 327 -8.47 9.91 -17.49
CA VAL A 327 -7.28 9.11 -17.18
C VAL A 327 -7.51 8.08 -16.08
N HIS A 328 -8.40 8.35 -15.13
CA HIS A 328 -8.75 7.41 -14.06
C HIS A 328 -9.68 6.31 -14.54
N LEU A 329 -10.72 6.66 -15.32
CA LEU A 329 -11.68 5.67 -15.83
C LEU A 329 -11.05 4.70 -16.82
N TRP A 330 -10.15 5.19 -17.70
CA TRP A 330 -9.39 4.31 -18.60
C TRP A 330 -8.57 3.29 -17.79
N ALA A 331 -7.86 3.76 -16.76
CA ALA A 331 -7.03 2.89 -15.92
C ALA A 331 -7.85 1.87 -15.13
N GLU A 332 -8.99 2.27 -14.55
CA GLU A 332 -9.89 1.39 -13.80
C GLU A 332 -10.51 0.32 -14.70
N SER A 333 -11.03 0.72 -15.86
CA SER A 333 -11.61 -0.21 -16.83
C SER A 333 -10.57 -1.23 -17.31
N GLN A 334 -9.37 -0.76 -17.66
CA GLN A 334 -8.32 -1.65 -18.15
C GLN A 334 -7.80 -2.57 -17.06
N LEU A 335 -7.67 -2.09 -15.81
CA LEU A 335 -7.25 -2.91 -14.68
C LEU A 335 -8.25 -4.05 -14.41
N PHE A 336 -9.54 -3.78 -14.51
CA PHE A 336 -10.59 -4.79 -14.36
C PHE A 336 -10.47 -5.89 -15.45
N THR A 337 -10.32 -5.50 -16.72
CA THR A 337 -10.09 -6.44 -17.83
C THR A 337 -8.83 -7.26 -17.61
N LEU A 338 -7.76 -6.62 -17.15
CA LEU A 338 -6.46 -7.25 -16.95
C LEU A 338 -6.47 -8.27 -15.79
N GLN A 339 -7.16 -7.95 -14.70
CA GLN A 339 -7.35 -8.88 -13.57
C GLN A 339 -8.10 -10.14 -13.99
N ALA A 340 -9.19 -9.99 -14.75
CA ALA A 340 -9.94 -11.13 -15.28
C ALA A 340 -9.08 -11.98 -16.24
N ALA A 341 -8.26 -11.35 -17.08
CA ALA A 341 -7.33 -12.06 -17.96
C ALA A 341 -6.26 -12.84 -17.17
N VAL A 342 -5.69 -12.27 -16.11
CA VAL A 342 -4.70 -12.97 -15.27
C VAL A 342 -5.31 -14.18 -14.55
N GLU A 343 -6.56 -14.06 -14.07
CA GLU A 343 -7.29 -15.19 -13.48
C GLU A 343 -7.47 -16.32 -14.49
N GLN A 344 -7.96 -15.99 -15.70
CA GLN A 344 -8.12 -16.96 -16.78
C GLN A 344 -6.79 -17.61 -17.20
N ALA A 345 -5.70 -16.83 -17.28
CA ALA A 345 -4.37 -17.36 -17.60
C ALA A 345 -3.87 -18.34 -16.53
N THR A 346 -4.13 -18.05 -15.26
CA THR A 346 -3.74 -18.91 -14.13
C THR A 346 -4.47 -20.25 -14.15
N GLU A 347 -5.75 -20.27 -14.56
CA GLU A 347 -6.50 -21.51 -14.71
C GLU A 347 -5.99 -22.40 -15.85
N LEU A 348 -5.50 -21.79 -16.94
CA LEU A 348 -4.99 -22.50 -18.12
C LEU A 348 -3.56 -23.03 -17.94
N LEU A 349 -2.78 -22.42 -17.04
CA LEU A 349 -1.37 -22.72 -16.81
C LEU A 349 -1.15 -23.17 -15.35
N VAL A 350 -1.07 -24.49 -15.13
CA VAL A 350 -0.78 -25.11 -13.81
C VAL A 350 0.55 -24.65 -13.20
N GLU A 351 1.45 -24.06 -14.01
CA GLU A 351 2.72 -23.48 -13.59
C GLU A 351 2.97 -22.09 -14.19
N LEU A 352 2.00 -21.16 -14.12
CA LEU A 352 2.40 -19.76 -13.91
C LEU A 352 2.93 -19.64 -12.47
N SER A 353 4.07 -20.29 -12.23
CA SER A 353 4.98 -19.87 -11.17
C SER A 353 5.36 -18.46 -11.56
N THR A 354 4.60 -17.48 -11.08
CA THR A 354 5.04 -16.11 -11.01
C THR A 354 6.47 -16.19 -10.46
N PRO A 355 7.50 -15.85 -11.26
CA PRO A 355 8.77 -15.52 -10.66
C PRO A 355 8.40 -14.40 -9.71
N SER A 356 8.49 -14.63 -8.41
CA SER A 356 8.32 -13.57 -7.43
C SER A 356 9.21 -12.43 -7.90
N VAL A 357 8.61 -11.32 -8.32
CA VAL A 357 9.34 -10.06 -8.43
C VAL A 357 10.06 -9.90 -7.09
N PRO A 358 11.39 -9.71 -7.06
CA PRO A 358 12.01 -9.26 -5.83
C PRO A 358 11.34 -7.94 -5.44
N GLY A 359 10.54 -7.96 -4.38
CA GLY A 359 10.33 -6.77 -3.55
C GLY A 359 8.94 -6.13 -3.45
N ILE A 360 7.82 -6.82 -3.70
CA ILE A 360 6.53 -6.45 -3.07
C ILE A 360 5.87 -7.67 -2.42
N ARG A 361 6.33 -8.03 -1.23
CA ARG A 361 5.73 -9.06 -0.39
C ARG A 361 4.61 -8.46 0.47
N ILE A 362 3.44 -9.09 0.48
CA ILE A 362 2.47 -8.99 1.58
C ILE A 362 2.31 -10.39 2.15
N ARG A 363 2.97 -10.69 3.26
CA ARG A 363 2.84 -11.99 3.93
C ARG A 363 2.10 -11.82 5.23
N ARG A 364 0.99 -12.55 5.38
CA ARG A 364 0.33 -12.75 6.68
C ARG A 364 0.77 -14.10 7.25
N THR A 365 1.19 -14.10 8.50
CA THR A 365 1.60 -15.30 9.24
C THR A 365 0.81 -15.34 10.53
N ASP A 366 0.06 -16.43 10.76
CA ASP A 366 -0.66 -16.62 12.02
C ASP A 366 0.34 -16.83 13.15
N LEU A 367 0.29 -15.98 14.17
CA LEU A 367 1.15 -16.05 15.35
C LEU A 367 0.48 -16.81 16.49
N LEU A 368 -0.81 -16.54 16.71
CA LEU A 368 -1.62 -17.16 17.76
C LEU A 368 -3.02 -17.46 17.22
N ALA A 369 -3.49 -18.67 17.48
CA ALA A 369 -4.88 -19.02 17.24
C ALA A 369 -5.81 -18.40 18.29
N ALA A 370 -7.10 -18.33 17.97
CA ALA A 370 -8.13 -18.00 18.94
C ALA A 370 -8.21 -19.08 20.03
N GLU A 371 -8.41 -18.66 21.28
CA GLU A 371 -8.54 -19.53 22.44
C GLU A 371 -9.80 -19.17 23.23
N THR A 372 -10.44 -20.16 23.83
CA THR A 372 -11.61 -19.96 24.69
C THR A 372 -11.26 -20.27 26.13
N TYR A 373 -11.68 -19.39 27.04
CA TYR A 373 -11.48 -19.52 28.48
C TYR A 373 -12.82 -19.34 29.17
N GLN A 374 -13.05 -20.11 30.24
CA GLN A 374 -14.18 -19.88 31.13
C GLN A 374 -14.01 -18.52 31.82
N LEU A 375 -15.12 -17.85 32.10
CA LEU A 375 -15.14 -16.54 32.73
C LEU A 375 -16.04 -16.60 33.97
N GLU A 376 -15.41 -16.59 35.15
CA GLU A 376 -16.11 -16.67 36.43
C GLU A 376 -16.81 -15.36 36.79
N ALA A 377 -17.95 -15.42 37.46
CA ALA A 377 -18.69 -14.21 37.84
C ALA A 377 -17.88 -13.31 38.79
N PRO A 378 -17.93 -11.96 38.63
CA PRO A 378 -17.38 -11.06 39.62
C PRO A 378 -18.04 -11.29 40.98
N VAL A 379 -17.23 -11.34 42.03
CA VAL A 379 -17.73 -11.40 43.40
C VAL A 379 -18.12 -10.00 43.84
N VAL A 380 -19.42 -9.78 44.05
CA VAL A 380 -20.02 -8.52 44.49
C VAL A 380 -20.69 -8.67 45.85
N VAL A 381 -20.81 -7.56 46.57
CA VAL A 381 -21.48 -7.51 47.88
C VAL A 381 -22.72 -6.61 47.89
N GLN A 382 -22.95 -5.87 46.81
CA GLN A 382 -24.06 -4.94 46.65
C GLN A 382 -25.27 -5.63 46.01
N GLU A 383 -26.47 -5.18 46.37
CA GLU A 383 -27.71 -5.58 45.69
C GLU A 383 -27.75 -4.96 44.27
N GLY A 384 -28.67 -5.43 43.41
CA GLY A 384 -28.84 -4.88 42.06
C GLY A 384 -27.84 -5.38 41.00
N CYS A 385 -26.92 -6.29 41.34
CA CYS A 385 -26.00 -6.92 40.38
C CYS A 385 -26.66 -8.10 39.64
N ASP A 386 -27.39 -7.83 38.56
CA ASP A 386 -28.04 -8.88 37.77
C ASP A 386 -27.07 -9.59 36.80
N ALA A 387 -26.83 -10.88 37.05
CA ALA A 387 -25.99 -11.73 36.21
C ALA A 387 -26.68 -12.27 34.95
N ALA A 388 -27.94 -11.89 34.65
CA ALA A 388 -28.70 -12.37 33.49
C ALA A 388 -27.98 -12.16 32.14
N HIS A 389 -27.11 -11.15 32.06
CA HIS A 389 -26.33 -10.84 30.86
C HIS A 389 -24.85 -11.24 30.93
N GLN A 390 -24.43 -11.96 31.97
CA GLN A 390 -23.02 -12.34 32.14
C GLN A 390 -22.54 -13.23 30.99
N GLU A 391 -21.39 -12.88 30.41
CA GLU A 391 -20.65 -13.78 29.54
C GLU A 391 -19.96 -14.87 30.39
N LEU A 392 -20.17 -16.14 30.00
CA LEU A 392 -19.63 -17.31 30.71
C LEU A 392 -18.26 -17.75 30.19
N ALA A 393 -17.83 -17.18 29.06
CA ALA A 393 -16.55 -17.48 28.44
C ALA A 393 -16.03 -16.28 27.68
N MET A 394 -14.71 -16.10 27.69
CA MET A 394 -14.01 -15.18 26.81
C MET A 394 -13.41 -15.96 25.64
N CYS A 395 -13.46 -15.39 24.44
CA CYS A 395 -12.87 -16.00 23.24
C CYS A 395 -11.87 -15.01 22.65
N SER A 396 -10.58 -15.34 22.67
CA SER A 396 -9.54 -14.44 22.15
C SER A 396 -9.65 -14.27 20.64
N ASN A 397 -9.21 -13.11 20.13
CA ASN A 397 -8.99 -12.96 18.70
C ASN A 397 -7.71 -13.71 18.28
N PRO A 398 -7.64 -14.21 17.04
CA PRO A 398 -6.37 -14.65 16.48
C PRO A 398 -5.43 -13.45 16.32
N VAL A 399 -4.13 -13.73 16.31
CA VAL A 399 -3.08 -12.70 16.14
C VAL A 399 -2.22 -13.06 14.95
N SER A 400 -1.94 -12.09 14.08
CA SER A 400 -1.13 -12.32 12.87
C SER A 400 -0.02 -11.29 12.72
N LEU A 401 1.09 -11.73 12.13
CA LEU A 401 2.18 -10.88 11.67
C LEU A 401 1.96 -10.57 10.20
N VAL A 402 1.97 -9.28 9.86
CA VAL A 402 1.95 -8.77 8.51
C VAL A 402 3.34 -8.25 8.16
N ASP A 403 3.91 -8.75 7.06
CA ASP A 403 5.20 -8.33 6.50
C ASP A 403 4.96 -7.72 5.11
N LEU A 404 5.32 -6.45 4.96
CA LEU A 404 5.02 -5.61 3.80
C LEU A 404 6.30 -5.03 3.21
N ASP A 405 6.51 -5.21 1.92
CA ASP A 405 7.52 -4.43 1.20
C ASP A 405 6.91 -3.19 0.55
N GLN A 406 7.68 -2.10 0.52
CA GLN A 406 7.36 -0.84 -0.16
C GLN A 406 5.99 -0.25 0.24
N SER A 407 5.77 -0.08 1.55
CA SER A 407 4.47 0.37 2.08
C SER A 407 4.37 1.90 2.22
N ARG A 408 3.13 2.41 2.25
CA ARG A 408 2.80 3.79 2.59
C ARG A 408 1.95 3.80 3.87
N LEU A 409 2.46 4.47 4.89
CA LEU A 409 1.81 4.64 6.18
C LEU A 409 1.45 6.11 6.37
N TYR A 410 0.17 6.38 6.58
CA TYR A 410 -0.32 7.60 7.20
C TYR A 410 -0.71 7.29 8.64
N PHE A 411 -0.09 7.93 9.63
CA PHE A 411 -0.50 7.78 11.03
C PHE A 411 -0.36 9.09 11.83
N SER A 412 -1.51 9.67 12.18
CA SER A 412 -1.62 10.93 12.92
C SER A 412 -1.77 10.75 14.44
N GLY A 413 -1.69 9.51 14.93
CA GLY A 413 -2.02 9.17 16.32
C GLY A 413 -3.50 8.86 16.53
N GLU A 414 -4.41 9.52 15.81
CA GLU A 414 -5.86 9.29 15.89
C GLU A 414 -6.44 8.65 14.63
N ARG A 415 -5.68 8.65 13.53
CA ARG A 415 -6.09 8.09 12.25
C ARG A 415 -4.94 7.35 11.64
N CYS A 416 -5.20 6.17 11.09
CA CYS A 416 -4.18 5.32 10.49
C CYS A 416 -4.67 4.82 9.12
N LEU A 417 -3.80 4.88 8.11
CA LEU A 417 -3.97 4.18 6.84
C LEU A 417 -2.61 3.60 6.42
N LEU A 418 -2.52 2.27 6.41
CA LEU A 418 -1.38 1.53 5.91
C LEU A 418 -1.77 0.85 4.60
N ARG A 419 -0.99 1.11 3.56
CA ARG A 419 -1.13 0.47 2.25
C ARG A 419 0.13 -0.24 1.83
N ALA A 420 -0.04 -1.35 1.16
CA ALA A 420 1.03 -1.97 0.40
C ALA A 420 1.29 -1.21 -0.92
N ALA A 421 2.42 -1.47 -1.57
CA ALA A 421 2.78 -0.83 -2.83
C ALA A 421 1.76 -1.07 -3.97
N ASN A 422 1.05 -2.20 -3.95
CA ASN A 422 -0.02 -2.52 -4.90
C ASN A 422 -1.32 -1.73 -4.65
N GLY A 423 -1.35 -0.87 -3.62
CA GLY A 423 -2.51 -0.06 -3.25
C GLY A 423 -3.48 -0.75 -2.29
N GLN A 424 -3.31 -2.04 -1.99
CA GLN A 424 -4.15 -2.76 -1.05
C GLN A 424 -4.09 -2.10 0.34
N LYS A 425 -5.26 -1.81 0.92
CA LYS A 425 -5.38 -1.38 2.31
C LYS A 425 -5.07 -2.57 3.22
N VAL A 426 -4.10 -2.39 4.12
CA VAL A 426 -3.68 -3.41 5.08
C VAL A 426 -4.25 -3.12 6.47
N LEU A 427 -4.21 -1.86 6.88
CA LEU A 427 -4.77 -1.37 8.14
C LEU A 427 -5.41 0.00 7.90
N GLU A 428 -6.63 0.20 8.37
CA GLU A 428 -7.37 1.46 8.25
C GLU A 428 -8.14 1.74 9.53
N TYR A 429 -8.03 2.98 10.03
CA TYR A 429 -8.76 3.45 11.19
C TYR A 429 -9.02 4.96 11.09
N ALA A 430 -10.28 5.36 11.22
CA ALA A 430 -10.74 6.75 11.27
C ALA A 430 -10.27 7.64 10.09
N VAL A 431 -10.14 7.06 8.89
CA VAL A 431 -9.84 7.76 7.64
C VAL A 431 -11.08 7.72 6.74
N ASP A 432 -11.58 8.90 6.35
CA ASP A 432 -12.70 9.02 5.40
C ASP A 432 -12.20 9.11 3.94
N GLU A 433 -13.10 8.90 2.98
CA GLU A 433 -12.79 8.89 1.54
C GLU A 433 -12.15 10.20 1.05
N ARG A 434 -12.57 11.35 1.58
CA ARG A 434 -12.00 12.65 1.18
C ARG A 434 -10.56 12.77 1.64
N ARG A 435 -10.27 12.32 2.87
CA ARG A 435 -8.92 12.28 3.40
C ARG A 435 -8.08 11.30 2.61
N GLU A 436 -8.58 10.11 2.34
CA GLU A 436 -7.93 9.10 1.53
C GLU A 436 -7.54 9.65 0.15
N ALA A 437 -8.45 10.34 -0.53
CA ALA A 437 -8.18 11.00 -1.81
C ALA A 437 -7.02 12.02 -1.70
N ARG A 438 -6.97 12.80 -0.61
CA ARG A 438 -5.88 13.75 -0.37
C ARG A 438 -4.54 13.10 -0.11
N LEU A 439 -4.51 11.93 0.56
CA LEU A 439 -3.27 11.21 0.88
C LEU A 439 -2.47 10.82 -0.37
N TRP A 440 -3.09 10.75 -1.55
CA TRP A 440 -2.38 10.48 -2.81
C TRP A 440 -1.45 11.62 -3.24
N HIS A 441 -1.69 12.83 -2.74
CA HIS A 441 -0.95 14.05 -3.10
C HIS A 441 0.02 14.53 -2.01
N GLU A 442 0.09 13.84 -0.88
CA GLU A 442 0.98 14.20 0.23
C GLU A 442 2.41 13.67 -0.03
N ASP A 443 3.40 14.41 0.46
CA ASP A 443 4.81 14.00 0.37
C ASP A 443 5.15 13.01 1.48
N PHE A 444 5.37 11.74 1.11
CA PHE A 444 5.78 10.70 2.05
C PHE A 444 7.30 10.70 2.23
N VAL A 445 7.75 10.75 3.48
CA VAL A 445 9.15 10.64 3.85
C VAL A 445 9.58 9.18 3.79
N SER A 446 10.66 8.89 3.06
CA SER A 446 11.20 7.52 2.97
C SER A 446 11.94 7.11 4.25
N LEU A 447 11.62 5.92 4.74
CA LEU A 447 12.34 5.19 5.77
C LEU A 447 12.97 3.94 5.13
N PRO A 448 14.30 3.95 4.89
CA PRO A 448 15.00 2.78 4.37
C PRO A 448 15.07 1.66 5.42
N GLY A 449 15.36 0.45 4.97
CA GLY A 449 15.48 -0.71 5.85
C GLY A 449 14.15 -1.19 6.43
N ARG A 450 14.23 -1.87 7.57
CA ARG A 450 13.11 -2.57 8.20
C ARG A 450 12.48 -1.74 9.30
N SER A 451 11.19 -1.45 9.15
CA SER A 451 10.37 -0.71 10.11
C SER A 451 9.38 -1.63 10.81
N PHE A 452 9.06 -1.37 12.07
CA PHE A 452 7.99 -2.03 12.81
C PHE A 452 6.93 -1.02 13.26
N LEU A 453 5.69 -1.20 12.79
CA LEU A 453 4.54 -0.42 13.22
C LEU A 453 4.05 -0.93 14.59
N LEU A 454 4.68 -0.41 15.64
CA LEU A 454 4.49 -0.88 17.02
C LEU A 454 3.16 -0.40 17.62
N ALA A 455 2.84 0.90 17.51
CA ALA A 455 1.75 1.52 18.27
C ALA A 455 0.69 2.29 17.43
N PRO A 456 -0.01 1.66 16.48
CA PRO A 456 -1.03 2.34 15.66
C PRO A 456 -2.37 2.51 16.40
N THR A 457 -2.37 3.07 17.61
CA THR A 457 -3.58 3.27 18.43
C THR A 457 -3.61 4.65 19.12
N PRO A 458 -4.78 5.30 19.24
CA PRO A 458 -4.91 6.57 19.98
C PRO A 458 -4.56 6.41 21.46
N GLY A 459 -4.76 5.22 22.03
CA GLY A 459 -4.48 4.91 23.43
C GLY A 459 -2.99 4.78 23.78
N ALA A 460 -2.07 4.88 22.82
CA ALA A 460 -0.65 4.54 23.01
C ALA A 460 0.10 5.35 24.10
N HIS A 461 -0.46 6.48 24.53
CA HIS A 461 0.07 7.31 25.61
C HIS A 461 -0.28 6.76 27.02
N CYS A 462 -1.28 5.88 27.11
CA CYS A 462 -1.79 5.34 28.37
C CYS A 462 -1.02 4.07 28.78
N TYR A 463 -0.64 3.98 30.07
CA TYR A 463 0.07 2.84 30.64
C TYR A 463 -0.61 1.50 30.34
N TYR A 464 -1.94 1.43 30.48
CA TYR A 464 -2.72 0.22 30.17
C TYR A 464 -2.49 -0.28 28.74
N HIS A 465 -2.70 0.60 27.75
CA HIS A 465 -2.62 0.23 26.33
C HIS A 465 -1.19 -0.10 25.94
N TRP A 466 -0.23 0.64 26.51
CA TRP A 466 1.18 0.34 26.29
C TRP A 466 1.54 -1.07 26.74
N MET A 467 1.21 -1.41 27.98
CA MET A 467 1.58 -2.69 28.57
C MET A 467 0.84 -3.87 27.94
N LEU A 468 -0.44 -3.73 27.59
CA LEU A 468 -1.26 -4.87 27.14
C LEU A 468 -1.49 -4.94 25.62
N ASP A 469 -1.60 -3.80 24.94
CA ASP A 469 -1.94 -3.76 23.50
C ASP A 469 -0.73 -3.51 22.58
N ILE A 470 0.38 -2.98 23.13
CA ILE A 470 1.53 -2.52 22.32
C ILE A 470 2.77 -3.36 22.61
N LEU A 471 3.27 -3.33 23.84
CA LEU A 471 4.53 -3.96 24.23
C LEU A 471 4.58 -5.48 23.91
N PRO A 472 3.52 -6.28 24.14
CA PRO A 472 3.53 -7.72 23.85
C PRO A 472 3.73 -8.07 22.37
N LYS A 473 3.51 -7.12 21.46
CA LYS A 473 3.78 -7.32 20.03
C LYS A 473 5.26 -7.59 19.76
N LEU A 474 6.17 -7.02 20.56
CA LEU A 474 7.60 -7.29 20.46
C LEU A 474 7.93 -8.72 20.89
N GLY A 475 7.32 -9.19 21.97
CA GLY A 475 7.43 -10.59 22.40
C GLY A 475 6.93 -11.61 21.36
N LEU A 476 5.90 -11.24 20.60
CA LEU A 476 5.41 -12.06 19.49
C LEU A 476 6.39 -12.12 18.33
N LEU A 477 7.11 -11.03 18.03
CA LEU A 477 8.18 -11.04 17.04
C LEU A 477 9.32 -11.97 17.46
N GLU A 478 9.79 -11.86 18.71
CA GLU A 478 10.84 -12.73 19.25
C GLU A 478 10.42 -14.20 19.19
N ARG A 479 9.18 -14.52 19.62
CA ARG A 479 8.63 -15.89 19.54
C ARG A 479 8.58 -16.43 18.12
N GLN A 480 8.36 -15.57 17.14
CA GLN A 480 8.37 -15.92 15.71
C GLN A 480 9.80 -16.05 15.13
N GLY A 481 10.83 -15.76 15.92
CA GLY A 481 12.23 -15.78 15.50
C GLY A 481 12.66 -14.53 14.73
N VAL A 482 11.90 -13.43 14.84
CA VAL A 482 12.32 -12.12 14.31
C VAL A 482 13.24 -11.47 15.32
N ASP A 483 14.51 -11.30 14.93
CA ASP A 483 15.49 -10.56 15.72
C ASP A 483 15.12 -9.07 15.78
N LEU A 484 14.94 -8.53 16.99
CA LEU A 484 14.62 -7.13 17.18
C LEU A 484 15.76 -6.21 16.71
N ASP A 485 17.02 -6.68 16.70
CA ASP A 485 18.15 -5.91 16.17
C ASP A 485 18.13 -5.76 14.64
N SER A 486 17.34 -6.59 13.95
CA SER A 486 17.12 -6.46 12.51
C SER A 486 16.14 -5.33 12.09
N ILE A 487 15.58 -4.57 13.05
CA ILE A 487 14.53 -3.57 12.80
C ILE A 487 15.10 -2.15 12.93
N ASP A 488 15.44 -1.49 11.84
CA ASP A 488 16.01 -0.14 11.86
C ASP A 488 15.14 0.92 12.54
N HIS A 489 13.80 0.79 12.43
CA HIS A 489 12.86 1.80 12.89
C HIS A 489 11.66 1.22 13.66
N PHE A 490 11.41 1.71 14.87
CA PHE A 490 10.21 1.42 15.66
C PHE A 490 9.25 2.61 15.61
N LEU A 491 8.12 2.44 14.91
CA LEU A 491 7.16 3.50 14.69
C LEU A 491 6.18 3.56 15.87
N VAL A 492 6.24 4.66 16.63
CA VAL A 492 5.44 4.89 17.84
C VAL A 492 4.68 6.20 17.68
N ARG A 493 3.44 6.29 18.18
CA ARG A 493 2.67 7.55 18.13
C ARG A 493 3.46 8.72 18.72
N GLN A 494 3.81 8.58 19.99
CA GLN A 494 4.55 9.56 20.79
C GLN A 494 5.06 8.87 22.06
N ILE A 495 6.24 9.25 22.53
CA ILE A 495 6.74 8.92 23.86
C ILE A 495 6.33 10.04 24.82
N THR A 496 5.53 9.69 25.81
CA THR A 496 4.89 10.60 26.76
C THR A 496 5.27 10.32 28.23
N GLY A 497 5.92 9.18 28.51
CA GLY A 497 6.33 8.83 29.86
C GLY A 497 7.50 7.85 29.92
N GLN A 498 8.20 7.85 31.06
CA GLN A 498 9.42 7.08 31.26
C GLN A 498 9.22 5.57 31.13
N PHE A 499 8.05 5.05 31.49
CA PHE A 499 7.74 3.62 31.37
C PHE A 499 7.84 3.11 29.92
N GLN A 500 7.56 3.96 28.92
CA GLN A 500 7.67 3.58 27.51
C GLN A 500 9.14 3.38 27.13
N LEU A 501 10.00 4.31 27.55
CA LEU A 501 11.45 4.22 27.33
C LEU A 501 12.06 3.04 28.10
N GLU A 502 11.74 2.90 29.39
CA GLU A 502 12.23 1.81 30.25
C GLU A 502 11.92 0.44 29.63
N THR A 503 10.68 0.23 29.19
CA THR A 503 10.25 -1.06 28.62
C THR A 503 10.87 -1.36 27.26
N LEU A 504 11.09 -0.35 26.40
CA LEU A 504 11.79 -0.52 25.12
C LEU A 504 13.29 -0.78 25.32
N GLN A 505 13.93 -0.01 26.20
CA GLN A 505 15.35 -0.16 26.51
C GLN A 505 15.64 -1.56 27.08
N ARG A 506 14.73 -2.09 27.90
CA ARG A 506 14.83 -3.46 28.43
C ARG A 506 14.77 -4.56 27.37
N LEU A 507 14.21 -4.25 26.19
CA LEU A 507 14.21 -5.12 25.00
C LEU A 507 15.36 -4.79 24.03
N GLY A 508 16.34 -3.97 24.46
CA GLY A 508 17.49 -3.58 23.63
C GLY A 508 17.18 -2.52 22.57
N ILE A 509 16.01 -1.88 22.61
CA ILE A 509 15.61 -0.87 21.63
C ILE A 509 16.11 0.51 22.08
N ASP A 510 17.10 1.03 21.38
CA ASP A 510 17.66 2.36 21.59
C ASP A 510 16.71 3.47 21.12
N GLU A 511 16.72 4.62 21.80
CA GLU A 511 15.92 5.80 21.46
C GLU A 511 16.17 6.29 20.03
N SER A 512 17.38 6.13 19.48
CA SER A 512 17.73 6.54 18.12
C SER A 512 16.97 5.77 17.04
N ARG A 513 16.41 4.60 17.36
CA ARG A 513 15.61 3.77 16.45
C ARG A 513 14.11 4.08 16.55
N ILE A 514 13.69 4.94 17.48
CA ILE A 514 12.27 5.29 17.66
C ILE A 514 11.89 6.43 16.72
N VAL A 515 10.84 6.22 15.93
CA VAL A 515 10.26 7.23 15.06
C VAL A 515 8.88 7.61 15.59
N GLN A 516 8.76 8.85 16.08
CA GLN A 516 7.49 9.39 16.57
C GLN A 516 6.62 9.86 15.40
N THR A 517 5.47 9.22 15.18
CA THR A 517 4.64 9.52 14.01
C THR A 517 3.88 10.83 14.14
N ILE A 518 3.70 11.36 15.36
CA ILE A 518 3.10 12.68 15.55
C ILE A 518 3.91 13.79 14.85
N ASP A 519 5.24 13.63 14.79
CA ASP A 519 6.17 14.54 14.11
C ASP A 519 6.30 14.23 12.61
N ARG A 520 6.03 12.97 12.20
CA ARG A 520 6.17 12.48 10.83
C ARG A 520 5.04 11.53 10.47
N GLN A 521 3.94 12.10 9.98
CA GLN A 521 2.69 11.36 9.77
C GLN A 521 2.63 10.60 8.45
N TYR A 522 3.46 10.94 7.45
CA TYR A 522 3.44 10.38 6.09
C TYR A 522 4.76 9.66 5.80
N LEU A 523 4.77 8.33 5.89
CA LEU A 523 5.97 7.51 5.84
C LEU A 523 5.90 6.47 4.70
N ARG A 524 6.95 6.41 3.88
CA ARG A 524 7.16 5.34 2.91
C ARG A 524 8.20 4.38 3.46
N CYS A 525 7.82 3.15 3.75
CA CYS A 525 8.72 2.19 4.40
C CYS A 525 9.18 1.12 3.41
N GLU A 526 10.49 0.85 3.37
CA GLU A 526 11.08 -0.15 2.47
C GLU A 526 10.63 -1.57 2.81
N ASN A 527 10.75 -1.97 4.08
CA ASN A 527 10.09 -3.15 4.65
C ASN A 527 9.35 -2.73 5.94
N LEU A 528 8.10 -3.14 6.10
CA LEU A 528 7.29 -2.83 7.27
C LEU A 528 6.66 -4.09 7.85
N LEU A 529 6.95 -4.34 9.12
CA LEU A 529 6.29 -5.33 9.94
C LEU A 529 5.15 -4.69 10.73
N HIS A 530 4.05 -5.41 10.91
CA HIS A 530 2.95 -5.03 11.78
C HIS A 530 2.33 -6.27 12.41
N VAL A 531 2.11 -6.24 13.74
CA VAL A 531 1.32 -7.27 14.42
C VAL A 531 -0.11 -6.78 14.56
N ASP A 532 -1.03 -7.49 13.90
CA ASP A 532 -2.47 -7.30 14.01
C ASP A 532 -2.98 -8.04 15.25
N MET A 533 -3.19 -7.28 16.32
CA MET A 533 -3.61 -7.76 17.64
C MET A 533 -4.65 -6.82 18.20
N ASN A 534 -5.82 -7.35 18.52
CA ASN A 534 -6.93 -6.63 19.15
C ASN A 534 -7.43 -7.43 20.36
N ASN A 535 -7.17 -6.90 21.56
CA ASN A 535 -7.52 -7.56 22.82
C ASN A 535 -8.97 -7.36 23.26
N GLY A 536 -9.76 -6.51 22.58
CA GLY A 536 -11.20 -6.33 22.85
C GLY A 536 -11.52 -6.01 24.31
N ILE A 537 -10.84 -5.00 24.89
CA ILE A 537 -11.03 -4.61 26.30
C ILE A 537 -10.78 -5.82 27.23
N ASN A 538 -9.73 -6.60 26.92
CA ASN A 538 -9.28 -7.84 27.57
C ASN A 538 -10.20 -9.07 27.48
N LEU A 539 -11.46 -8.93 27.07
CA LEU A 539 -12.35 -10.08 26.84
C LEU A 539 -12.08 -10.83 25.53
N LYS A 540 -11.14 -10.34 24.71
CA LYS A 540 -10.64 -10.98 23.49
C LYS A 540 -9.11 -11.19 23.50
N MET A 541 -8.48 -11.09 24.67
CA MET A 541 -7.02 -11.20 24.81
C MET A 541 -6.56 -12.66 24.82
N ASN A 542 -5.39 -12.93 24.23
CA ASN A 542 -4.74 -14.24 24.32
C ASN A 542 -3.86 -14.32 25.59
N ARG A 543 -3.82 -15.49 26.27
CA ARG A 543 -3.02 -15.74 27.49
C ARG A 543 -1.54 -15.42 27.33
N PHE A 544 -1.03 -15.43 26.10
CA PHE A 544 0.33 -15.03 25.78
C PHE A 544 0.67 -13.66 26.39
N VAL A 545 -0.24 -12.68 26.32
CA VAL A 545 0.01 -11.30 26.76
C VAL A 545 0.39 -11.22 28.24
N PRO A 546 -0.48 -11.63 29.20
CA PRO A 546 -0.13 -11.55 30.62
C PRO A 546 1.03 -12.49 30.99
N LEU A 547 1.13 -13.69 30.38
CA LEU A 547 2.22 -14.62 30.66
C LEU A 547 3.57 -14.08 30.20
N TRP A 548 3.64 -13.48 29.01
CA TRP A 548 4.86 -12.90 28.48
C TRP A 548 5.28 -11.68 29.29
N LEU A 549 4.36 -10.77 29.64
CA LEU A 549 4.67 -9.64 30.51
C LEU A 549 5.23 -10.11 31.86
N LYS A 550 4.58 -11.11 32.46
CA LYS A 550 5.03 -11.69 33.72
C LYS A 550 6.43 -12.26 33.60
N GLN A 551 6.71 -13.05 32.57
CA GLN A 551 8.04 -13.62 32.31
C GLN A 551 9.08 -12.53 32.02
N MET A 552 8.70 -11.49 31.28
CA MET A 552 9.57 -10.37 30.93
C MET A 552 10.07 -9.72 32.21
N PHE A 553 9.19 -9.34 33.14
CA PHE A 553 9.56 -8.58 34.35
C PHE A 553 9.86 -9.44 35.59
N LEU A 554 9.52 -10.73 35.59
CA LEU A 554 9.83 -11.66 36.69
C LEU A 554 10.73 -12.82 36.20
N PRO A 555 12.05 -12.78 36.45
CA PRO A 555 12.74 -14.04 36.79
C PRO A 555 14.01 -13.90 37.65
N GLY A 556 14.13 -14.72 38.72
CA GLY A 556 15.37 -15.30 39.29
C GLY A 556 16.62 -14.45 39.61
N GLN A 557 16.65 -13.16 39.27
CA GLN A 557 17.81 -12.29 39.39
C GLN A 557 17.56 -11.30 40.53
N ALA A 558 18.11 -11.66 41.68
CA ALA A 558 18.02 -10.99 42.97
C ALA A 558 18.65 -9.57 43.03
N ASN A 559 18.99 -8.93 41.90
CA ASN A 559 19.87 -7.76 41.91
C ASN A 559 19.28 -6.46 41.36
N GLU A 560 18.05 -6.46 40.84
CA GLU A 560 17.41 -5.21 40.42
C GLU A 560 16.24 -4.87 41.35
N THR A 561 16.53 -3.91 42.23
CA THR A 561 15.60 -3.09 43.02
C THR A 561 15.21 -3.62 44.40
N SER A 562 15.78 -2.98 45.42
CA SER A 562 15.22 -2.92 46.76
C SER A 562 13.76 -2.47 46.67
N ILE A 563 12.84 -3.26 47.20
CA ILE A 563 11.44 -2.84 47.34
C ILE A 563 11.44 -1.66 48.30
N PRO A 564 10.84 -0.50 47.94
CA PRO A 564 10.84 0.70 48.77
C PRO A 564 9.85 0.61 49.95
N LEU A 565 9.66 -0.59 50.51
CA LEU A 565 8.82 -0.86 51.67
C LEU A 565 9.63 -1.68 52.68
N ASP A 566 9.71 -1.18 53.92
CA ASP A 566 10.29 -1.87 55.07
C ASP A 566 9.36 -3.01 55.56
N ILE A 567 9.03 -3.95 54.66
CA ILE A 567 8.12 -5.08 54.95
C ILE A 567 8.90 -6.39 54.77
N PRO A 568 9.06 -7.20 55.84
CA PRO A 568 9.74 -8.49 55.76
C PRO A 568 9.16 -9.38 54.65
N ASP A 569 10.02 -10.12 53.93
CA ASP A 569 9.60 -11.00 52.82
C ASP A 569 8.56 -12.06 53.22
N SER A 570 8.52 -12.44 54.50
CA SER A 570 7.59 -13.44 55.04
C SER A 570 6.22 -12.86 55.47
N ALA A 571 6.03 -11.54 55.45
CA ALA A 571 4.79 -10.93 55.90
C ALA A 571 3.74 -10.88 54.77
N PRO A 572 2.45 -11.16 55.05
CA PRO A 572 1.38 -10.97 54.08
C PRO A 572 1.33 -9.52 53.58
N LEU A 573 1.21 -9.32 52.27
CA LEU A 573 1.22 -8.00 51.65
C LEU A 573 -0.08 -7.74 50.91
N ARG A 574 -0.96 -6.93 51.50
CA ARG A 574 -2.22 -6.49 50.89
C ARG A 574 -2.04 -5.06 50.40
N LEU A 575 -2.25 -4.80 49.12
CA LEU A 575 -1.93 -3.51 48.50
C LEU A 575 -3.20 -2.77 48.10
N TYR A 576 -3.31 -1.52 48.54
CA TYR A 576 -4.30 -0.58 48.01
C TYR A 576 -3.56 0.41 47.12
N ILE A 577 -3.84 0.40 45.82
CA ILE A 577 -3.26 1.37 44.89
C ILE A 577 -4.18 2.58 44.81
N GLY A 578 -3.75 3.69 45.41
CA GLY A 578 -4.50 4.95 45.40
C GLY A 578 -4.30 5.75 44.12
N ARG A 579 -4.96 6.91 44.05
CA ARG A 579 -4.75 7.93 43.00
C ARG A 579 -4.21 9.22 43.61
N PRO A 580 -3.28 9.92 42.91
CA PRO A 580 -2.94 11.27 43.30
C PRO A 580 -4.16 12.19 43.29
N GLU A 581 -4.17 13.18 44.16
CA GLU A 581 -5.22 14.19 44.22
C GLU A 581 -5.30 14.96 42.88
N GLY A 582 -6.51 15.24 42.40
CA GLY A 582 -6.73 15.98 41.15
C GLY A 582 -6.60 15.17 39.85
N VAL A 583 -6.31 13.86 39.92
CA VAL A 583 -6.33 12.97 38.75
C VAL A 583 -7.77 12.51 38.44
N ARG A 584 -8.10 12.34 37.15
CA ARG A 584 -9.43 11.93 36.66
C ARG A 584 -9.98 10.68 37.36
N ARG A 585 -11.29 10.65 37.60
CA ARG A 585 -12.03 9.58 38.31
C ARG A 585 -11.43 9.25 39.68
N GLY A 586 -11.09 10.29 40.46
CA GLY A 586 -10.67 10.15 41.85
C GLY A 586 -11.85 9.74 42.74
N ILE A 587 -11.55 9.17 43.92
CA ILE A 587 -12.56 8.83 44.92
C ILE A 587 -12.72 10.02 45.86
N VAL A 588 -13.88 10.67 45.87
CA VAL A 588 -14.11 11.90 46.66
C VAL A 588 -14.17 11.64 48.16
N ASN A 589 -14.54 10.42 48.57
CA ASN A 589 -14.63 10.00 49.97
C ASN A 589 -13.53 9.01 50.39
N GLU A 590 -12.35 9.05 49.73
CA GLU A 590 -11.22 8.14 50.03
C GLU A 590 -10.77 8.24 51.49
N ALA A 591 -10.85 9.43 52.09
CA ALA A 591 -10.56 9.66 53.51
C ALA A 591 -11.45 8.85 54.47
N GLN A 592 -12.65 8.45 54.05
CA GLN A 592 -13.55 7.59 54.84
C GLN A 592 -13.24 6.10 54.64
N ILE A 593 -12.74 5.73 53.45
CA ILE A 593 -12.40 4.35 53.08
C ILE A 593 -11.06 3.94 53.70
N LYS A 594 -10.10 4.85 53.73
CA LYS A 594 -8.72 4.59 54.14
C LYS A 594 -8.62 3.88 55.51
N PRO A 595 -9.29 4.34 56.59
CA PRO A 595 -9.21 3.65 57.88
C PRO A 595 -9.75 2.21 57.85
N ILE A 596 -10.76 1.95 57.01
CA ILE A 596 -11.42 0.63 56.90
C ILE A 596 -10.47 -0.36 56.22
N VAL A 597 -9.84 0.05 55.11
CA VAL A 597 -8.90 -0.82 54.38
C VAL A 597 -7.59 -0.99 55.14
N GLU A 598 -7.10 0.03 55.86
CA GLU A 598 -5.92 -0.08 56.74
C GLU A 598 -6.18 -1.05 57.91
N ALA A 599 -7.37 -1.00 58.53
CA ALA A 599 -7.77 -1.96 59.55
C ALA A 599 -7.89 -3.40 59.01
N ALA A 600 -8.22 -3.55 57.72
CA ALA A 600 -8.19 -4.81 57.01
C ALA A 600 -6.78 -5.23 56.54
N GLY A 601 -5.73 -4.49 56.93
CA GLY A 601 -4.33 -4.81 56.68
C GLY A 601 -3.80 -4.39 55.30
N PHE A 602 -4.52 -3.54 54.57
CA PHE A 602 -4.01 -2.97 53.33
C PHE A 602 -2.96 -1.90 53.60
N THR A 603 -1.89 -1.94 52.80
CA THR A 603 -0.88 -0.90 52.71
C THR A 603 -1.18 -0.04 51.48
N MET A 604 -1.30 1.27 51.71
CA MET A 604 -1.49 2.24 50.63
C MET A 604 -0.20 2.41 49.83
N VAL A 605 -0.29 2.31 48.51
CA VAL A 605 0.85 2.50 47.60
C VAL A 605 0.47 3.45 46.47
N VAL A 606 1.41 4.32 46.12
CA VAL A 606 1.35 5.17 44.93
C VAL A 606 2.39 4.63 43.95
N MET A 607 1.97 4.33 42.73
CA MET A 607 2.85 3.75 41.69
C MET A 607 3.65 4.82 40.94
N GLU A 608 3.26 6.08 41.06
CA GLU A 608 3.94 7.19 40.39
C GLU A 608 5.38 7.33 40.90
N GLY A 609 6.32 7.48 39.97
CA GLY A 609 7.76 7.51 40.26
C GLY A 609 8.42 6.13 40.42
N MET A 610 7.66 5.03 40.49
CA MET A 610 8.21 3.68 40.44
C MET A 610 8.46 3.24 38.99
N SER A 611 9.62 2.64 38.74
CA SER A 611 9.91 1.95 37.47
C SER A 611 8.98 0.74 37.29
N VAL A 612 8.78 0.30 36.06
CA VAL A 612 7.96 -0.89 35.76
C VAL A 612 8.52 -2.13 36.47
N ALA A 613 9.84 -2.28 36.52
CA ALA A 613 10.49 -3.35 37.28
C ALA A 613 10.20 -3.28 38.79
N GLN A 614 10.24 -2.09 39.39
CA GLN A 614 9.90 -1.90 40.80
C GLN A 614 8.42 -2.23 41.08
N GLN A 615 7.52 -1.79 40.19
CA GLN A 615 6.10 -2.12 40.27
C GLN A 615 5.90 -3.64 40.16
N ALA A 616 6.57 -4.32 39.23
CA ALA A 616 6.49 -5.76 39.07
C ALA A 616 7.01 -6.52 40.30
N SER A 617 8.15 -6.12 40.85
CA SER A 617 8.74 -6.70 42.06
C SER A 617 7.79 -6.60 43.24
N LEU A 618 7.22 -5.41 43.47
CA LEU A 618 6.25 -5.17 44.53
C LEU A 618 4.99 -6.03 44.38
N LEU A 619 4.38 -6.02 43.19
CA LEU A 619 3.11 -6.70 42.94
C LEU A 619 3.27 -8.23 42.92
N SER A 620 4.46 -8.75 42.60
CA SER A 620 4.74 -10.19 42.66
C SER A 620 4.63 -10.78 44.07
N ARG A 621 4.76 -9.94 45.11
CA ARG A 621 4.60 -10.34 46.52
C ARG A 621 3.18 -10.19 47.03
N ALA A 622 2.31 -9.46 46.33
CA ALA A 622 0.97 -9.15 46.81
C ALA A 622 0.12 -10.41 47.03
N ASP A 623 -0.58 -10.45 48.14
CA ASP A 623 -1.53 -11.49 48.52
C ASP A 623 -2.99 -11.02 48.39
N ALA A 624 -3.21 -9.70 48.26
CA ALA A 624 -4.48 -9.09 47.85
C ALA A 624 -4.19 -7.74 47.18
N LEU A 625 -5.04 -7.35 46.24
CA LEU A 625 -4.91 -6.07 45.53
C LEU A 625 -6.26 -5.35 45.51
N MET A 626 -6.28 -4.07 45.85
CA MET A 626 -7.45 -3.21 45.78
C MET A 626 -7.10 -1.90 45.07
N ALA A 627 -7.92 -1.43 44.14
CA ALA A 627 -7.68 -0.16 43.45
C ALA A 627 -8.96 0.43 42.81
N PRO A 628 -9.05 1.76 42.63
CA PRO A 628 -10.00 2.35 41.71
C PRO A 628 -9.69 2.02 40.25
N HIS A 629 -10.75 1.84 39.44
CA HIS A 629 -10.67 1.48 38.03
C HIS A 629 -9.71 2.37 37.22
N GLY A 630 -8.59 1.81 36.76
CA GLY A 630 -7.72 2.44 35.75
C GLY A 630 -6.30 1.89 35.72
N GLY A 631 -5.43 2.56 34.95
CA GLY A 631 -4.18 2.01 34.41
C GLY A 631 -3.27 1.28 35.39
N ALA A 632 -3.19 1.69 36.65
CA ALA A 632 -2.32 1.05 37.63
C ALA A 632 -2.73 -0.41 37.93
N LEU A 633 -4.01 -0.75 37.76
CA LEU A 633 -4.55 -2.09 37.96
C LEU A 633 -4.06 -3.09 36.89
N THR A 634 -3.47 -2.60 35.78
CA THR A 634 -2.75 -3.43 34.80
C THR A 634 -1.63 -4.23 35.44
N ASN A 635 -1.00 -3.73 36.51
CA ASN A 635 0.11 -4.41 37.19
C ASN A 635 -0.30 -5.72 37.91
N MET A 636 -1.60 -6.06 37.96
CA MET A 636 -2.05 -7.37 38.46
C MET A 636 -1.45 -8.56 37.69
N VAL A 637 -0.97 -8.34 36.46
CA VAL A 637 -0.26 -9.37 35.67
C VAL A 637 0.95 -9.93 36.40
N PHE A 638 1.56 -9.16 37.30
CA PHE A 638 2.73 -9.57 38.07
C PHE A 638 2.37 -10.34 39.34
N CYS A 639 1.13 -10.23 39.82
CA CYS A 639 0.69 -10.88 41.05
C CYS A 639 0.71 -12.41 40.98
N LYS A 640 0.74 -13.06 42.14
CA LYS A 640 0.56 -14.52 42.25
C LYS A 640 -0.87 -14.89 41.82
N PRO A 641 -1.08 -16.01 41.10
CA PRO A 641 -2.44 -16.49 40.82
C PRO A 641 -3.23 -16.75 42.11
N GLY A 642 -4.55 -16.60 42.04
CA GLY A 642 -5.48 -16.89 43.13
C GLY A 642 -5.73 -15.74 44.10
N ILE A 643 -4.99 -14.63 44.02
CA ILE A 643 -5.22 -13.50 44.93
C ILE A 643 -6.58 -12.85 44.67
N PRO A 644 -7.25 -12.30 45.70
CA PRO A 644 -8.39 -11.41 45.50
C PRO A 644 -7.91 -10.09 44.90
N VAL A 645 -8.57 -9.67 43.81
CA VAL A 645 -8.42 -8.36 43.18
C VAL A 645 -9.74 -7.61 43.31
N ILE A 646 -9.74 -6.48 44.02
CA ILE A 646 -10.92 -5.68 44.34
C ILE A 646 -10.87 -4.37 43.56
N GLU A 647 -11.81 -4.21 42.63
CA GLU A 647 -11.91 -3.02 41.81
C GLU A 647 -13.05 -2.10 42.26
N LEU A 648 -12.73 -0.80 42.40
CA LEU A 648 -13.70 0.25 42.71
C LEU A 648 -14.08 1.00 41.43
N LEU A 649 -15.34 0.92 41.02
CA LEU A 649 -15.83 1.40 39.73
C LEU A 649 -16.74 2.62 39.89
N SER A 650 -16.35 3.71 39.22
CA SER A 650 -17.24 4.85 38.90
C SER A 650 -18.28 4.47 37.85
N ARG A 651 -19.10 5.42 37.37
CA ARG A 651 -19.98 5.24 36.19
C ARG A 651 -19.24 4.89 34.89
N HIS A 652 -17.91 5.09 34.83
CA HIS A 652 -17.06 4.66 33.72
C HIS A 652 -16.70 3.17 33.85
N VAL A 653 -17.63 2.29 33.49
CA VAL A 653 -17.49 0.83 33.64
C VAL A 653 -17.20 0.15 32.31
N TYR A 654 -16.03 -0.48 32.23
CA TYR A 654 -15.59 -1.33 31.13
C TYR A 654 -14.87 -2.57 31.68
N PRO A 655 -15.05 -3.76 31.08
CA PRO A 655 -14.58 -5.05 31.60
C PRO A 655 -13.07 -5.30 31.46
N TYR A 656 -12.25 -4.24 31.42
CA TYR A 656 -10.81 -4.33 31.23
C TYR A 656 -10.16 -5.29 32.23
N TYR A 657 -10.36 -5.05 33.52
CA TYR A 657 -9.62 -5.77 34.56
C TYR A 657 -10.33 -7.06 34.98
N TYR A 658 -11.63 -7.18 34.70
CA TYR A 658 -12.36 -8.43 34.84
C TYR A 658 -11.78 -9.53 33.94
N GLY A 659 -11.65 -9.26 32.64
CA GLY A 659 -11.06 -10.23 31.71
C GLY A 659 -9.58 -10.53 32.03
N LEU A 660 -8.83 -9.50 32.45
CA LEU A 660 -7.40 -9.67 32.81
C LEU A 660 -7.23 -10.52 34.08
N ALA A 661 -8.09 -10.34 35.07
CA ALA A 661 -8.06 -11.09 36.31
C ALA A 661 -8.26 -12.59 36.05
N GLU A 662 -9.23 -12.95 35.22
CA GLU A 662 -9.46 -14.34 34.80
C GLU A 662 -8.21 -14.93 34.11
N LEU A 663 -7.61 -14.22 33.15
CA LEU A 663 -6.40 -14.69 32.47
C LEU A 663 -5.19 -14.85 33.40
N CYS A 664 -5.14 -14.08 34.49
CA CYS A 664 -4.10 -14.19 35.51
C CYS A 664 -4.43 -15.21 36.61
N GLY A 665 -5.64 -15.79 36.60
CA GLY A 665 -6.14 -16.73 37.59
C GLY A 665 -6.50 -16.08 38.93
N HIS A 666 -6.88 -14.80 38.93
CA HIS A 666 -7.26 -14.05 40.13
C HIS A 666 -8.75 -14.20 40.43
N ARG A 667 -9.11 -14.01 41.70
CA ARG A 667 -10.52 -13.88 42.09
C ARG A 667 -10.91 -12.42 41.99
N TYR A 668 -11.79 -12.12 41.05
CA TYR A 668 -12.17 -10.74 40.74
C TYR A 668 -13.38 -10.30 41.56
N HIS A 669 -13.24 -9.16 42.23
CA HIS A 669 -14.25 -8.54 43.07
C HIS A 669 -14.53 -7.13 42.57
N ALA A 670 -15.79 -6.70 42.62
CA ALA A 670 -16.20 -5.37 42.18
C ALA A 670 -17.07 -4.66 43.22
N ILE A 671 -16.85 -3.36 43.35
CA ILE A 671 -17.75 -2.43 44.04
C ILE A 671 -18.07 -1.32 43.04
N LEU A 672 -19.35 -1.16 42.72
CA LEU A 672 -19.84 -0.22 41.71
C LEU A 672 -20.53 0.97 42.37
N GLN A 673 -20.42 2.14 41.75
CA GLN A 673 -21.13 3.34 42.18
C GLN A 673 -22.65 3.19 42.06
N ASP A 674 -23.13 2.58 40.97
CA ASP A 674 -24.55 2.26 40.78
C ASP A 674 -24.66 0.88 40.11
N PRO A 675 -24.76 -0.20 40.93
CA PRO A 675 -24.76 -1.57 40.46
C PRO A 675 -25.88 -1.90 39.46
N GLU A 676 -27.10 -1.40 39.69
CA GLU A 676 -28.27 -1.69 38.84
C GLU A 676 -28.05 -1.26 37.39
N ALA A 677 -27.42 -0.10 37.17
CA ALA A 677 -27.20 0.42 35.83
C ALA A 677 -25.82 0.08 35.24
N ASP A 678 -24.81 -0.24 36.06
CA ASP A 678 -23.45 -0.49 35.58
C ASP A 678 -23.09 -1.98 35.44
N PHE A 679 -23.67 -2.88 36.24
CA PHE A 679 -23.16 -4.25 36.36
C PHE A 679 -23.19 -5.02 35.02
N GLY A 680 -24.23 -4.85 34.20
CA GLY A 680 -24.29 -5.46 32.87
C GLY A 680 -23.14 -5.05 31.94
N ARG A 681 -22.58 -3.84 32.09
CA ARG A 681 -21.40 -3.37 31.34
C ARG A 681 -20.11 -4.04 31.82
N LEU A 682 -20.03 -4.39 33.10
CA LEU A 682 -18.87 -5.08 33.67
C LEU A 682 -18.79 -6.53 33.20
N VAL A 683 -19.92 -7.21 33.00
CA VAL A 683 -19.94 -8.67 32.74
C VAL A 683 -20.23 -9.06 31.30
N ASN A 684 -20.41 -8.10 30.38
CA ASN A 684 -20.74 -8.38 28.99
C ASN A 684 -20.04 -7.43 28.02
N HIS A 685 -19.20 -7.98 27.13
CA HIS A 685 -18.47 -7.20 26.13
C HIS A 685 -19.40 -6.39 25.21
N ARG A 686 -20.51 -6.97 24.73
CA ARG A 686 -21.41 -6.28 23.79
C ARG A 686 -22.13 -5.12 24.46
N ILE A 687 -22.58 -5.29 25.71
CA ILE A 687 -23.19 -4.21 26.48
C ILE A 687 -22.15 -3.11 26.72
N ALA A 688 -20.93 -3.46 27.13
CA ALA A 688 -19.85 -2.48 27.30
C ALA A 688 -19.56 -1.67 26.02
N GLN A 689 -19.47 -2.35 24.86
CA GLN A 689 -19.23 -1.70 23.56
C GLN A 689 -20.37 -0.79 23.12
N ALA A 690 -21.62 -1.12 23.42
CA ALA A 690 -22.75 -0.24 23.11
C ALA A 690 -22.68 1.10 23.86
N TYR A 691 -22.00 1.13 25.01
CA TYR A 691 -21.73 2.34 25.80
C TYR A 691 -20.41 3.03 25.44
N ALA A 692 -19.63 2.46 24.51
CA ALA A 692 -18.36 3.00 24.05
C ALA A 692 -18.50 4.17 23.05
N ASP A 693 -19.69 4.76 22.92
CA ASP A 693 -19.89 6.01 22.17
C ASP A 693 -18.95 7.10 22.73
N ALA A 694 -18.25 7.78 21.82
CA ALA A 694 -17.24 8.78 22.18
C ALA A 694 -17.79 9.90 23.07
N ASN A 695 -19.06 10.29 22.92
CA ASN A 695 -19.68 11.34 23.73
C ASN A 695 -19.94 10.87 25.16
N LEU A 696 -20.45 9.65 25.33
CA LEU A 696 -20.74 9.06 26.65
C LEU A 696 -19.45 8.73 27.42
N GLN A 697 -18.43 8.22 26.72
CA GLN A 697 -17.10 8.06 27.30
C GLN A 697 -16.51 9.40 27.74
N TRP A 698 -16.65 10.45 26.92
CA TRP A 698 -16.13 11.76 27.24
C TRP A 698 -16.81 12.41 28.46
N GLN A 699 -18.10 12.18 28.64
CA GLN A 699 -18.87 12.67 29.80
C GLN A 699 -18.39 12.00 31.11
N THR A 700 -18.21 10.68 31.13
CA THR A 700 -17.93 9.94 32.36
C THR A 700 -16.44 9.85 32.73
N GLN A 701 -15.51 10.02 31.77
CA GLN A 701 -14.08 9.77 32.00
C GLN A 701 -13.39 10.74 32.96
N ASN A 702 -14.00 11.89 33.27
CA ASN A 702 -13.43 12.92 34.13
C ASN A 702 -14.13 13.06 35.48
N GLU A 703 -15.24 12.34 35.68
CA GLU A 703 -16.07 12.47 36.88
C GLU A 703 -15.46 11.70 38.04
N SER A 704 -15.17 12.41 39.14
CA SER A 704 -14.87 11.78 40.43
C SER A 704 -16.14 11.18 41.03
N PHE A 705 -15.98 10.19 41.90
CA PHE A 705 -17.10 9.42 42.42
C PHE A 705 -16.97 9.11 43.91
N SER A 706 -18.10 8.84 44.56
CA SER A 706 -18.14 8.29 45.92
C SER A 706 -18.24 6.77 45.86
N VAL A 707 -17.50 6.10 46.73
CA VAL A 707 -17.64 4.65 46.95
C VAL A 707 -18.56 4.41 48.12
N ASP A 708 -19.43 3.41 47.99
CA ASP A 708 -20.31 2.95 49.07
C ASP A 708 -19.47 2.34 50.22
N ILE A 709 -19.55 2.98 51.39
CA ILE A 709 -18.79 2.60 52.58
C ILE A 709 -19.29 1.25 53.13
N GLU A 710 -20.60 0.99 53.12
CA GLU A 710 -21.16 -0.27 53.61
C GLU A 710 -20.71 -1.43 52.73
N ALA A 711 -20.63 -1.22 51.41
CA ALA A 711 -20.08 -2.20 50.48
C ALA A 711 -18.59 -2.48 50.76
N VAL A 712 -17.79 -1.46 51.06
CA VAL A 712 -16.38 -1.65 51.43
C VAL A 712 -16.25 -2.46 52.72
N GLU A 713 -17.00 -2.10 53.77
CA GLU A 713 -17.00 -2.84 55.05
C GLU A 713 -17.43 -4.30 54.86
N ALA A 714 -18.50 -4.54 54.11
CA ALA A 714 -18.96 -5.88 53.78
C ALA A 714 -17.90 -6.68 53.01
N MET A 715 -17.22 -6.08 52.04
CA MET A 715 -16.13 -6.73 51.30
C MET A 715 -14.94 -7.06 52.21
N MET A 716 -14.50 -6.10 53.05
CA MET A 716 -13.39 -6.30 53.98
C MET A 716 -13.69 -7.39 55.01
N SER A 717 -14.94 -7.51 55.47
CA SER A 717 -15.36 -8.57 56.41
C SER A 717 -15.23 -9.99 55.82
N LYS A 718 -15.37 -10.12 54.50
CA LYS A 718 -15.26 -11.40 53.77
C LYS A 718 -13.82 -11.73 53.36
N LEU A 719 -12.92 -10.74 53.34
CA LEU A 719 -11.53 -10.90 52.90
C LEU A 719 -10.75 -12.03 53.61
N PRO A 720 -10.87 -12.26 54.93
CA PRO A 720 -10.15 -13.35 55.59
C PRO A 720 -10.55 -14.75 55.11
N ALA A 721 -11.76 -14.95 54.60
CA ALA A 721 -12.20 -16.21 54.00
C ALA A 721 -11.75 -16.35 52.54
N LEU A 722 -11.31 -15.24 51.94
CA LEU A 722 -10.78 -15.20 50.59
C LEU A 722 -9.26 -15.48 50.62
N LEU A 723 -8.50 -14.93 51.55
CA LEU A 723 -7.06 -15.23 51.70
C LEU A 723 -6.80 -16.69 52.09
#